data_AF-A0AA92IDX6-F1
#
_entry.id   AF-A0AA92IDX6-F1
#
_cell.length_a   1.000
_cell.length_b   1.000
_cell.length_c   1.000
_cell.angle_alpha   90.00
_cell.angle_beta   90.00
_cell.angle_gamma   90.00
#
_symmetry.space_group_name_H-M   'P 1'
#
loop_
_entity.id
_entity.type
_entity.pdbx_description
1 polymer ?
#
loop_
_entity_poly.entity_id
_entity_poly.type
_entity_poly.pdbx_seq_one_letter_code
_entity_poly.pdbx_strand_id
1 'polypeptide(L)'
;MAASPATLPAIALSVAPADDLIDVPRRIVVTGLVPGAQVDLAAQTLRGRAVPWRSRAAFIADADGTVDLSRDAPVYGDYAGVDPMGLIWSQRPESGTSREVFASAATEPLTTTLTATAHGAPACARFVQRLAAPGVTRHDVRDDGLVGTLYLPDPHAHPGPRPAVMVLNGSGGGINEPRAALYASRGYAAFALAYFKAPGLSDYISNTPLEYFERGLAWLRRRVRPLHDFVAVSGQSRGGELALLLGATFPAAVSAVIGYVPGAVVHSAQNAADPAIGREGPTWLHRGRPLPHLWEGNRTATWAPFDEGEPPHRHERAIRTALRDAQAVERARIRVEQTRGPVLLLSATDDGSWPSSDYARMAAARLAEARHPYPVVHHDFAGAGHAIVFPYVPTTQLVHAHPVSGRISTGGGEPRANARADLQSWAAVRRFLAEAVAARGRPVSASVSASRSLSTMASTPVNDVVDRAAGLDDGSAAHTLRHARDKVAVATQGSHDALFDAALPGLTPGERLLVALYACRLTPAPELGARYRARLAETPVDAAALQAVEQGDPATLADARLRAILAFTRTLIERPLDGDRDALLRLPAAGLATPDVVTLSQLIAFLSYQTRLVAGLRALREASQAHQTHQAHPTGQPAASNGDRSMTEPLRAHGFTNEPLEWKAWLDVVDLDRATPGQIAVLEESHPKAKTSDYYRFLVHQPEILRQRSAAFNAIMYAPGGLSRAERELASTVVSRVNGCVYCAAVHAQRFEQLAKRRDVIRQVFEDPHTAGTNARERAIARFSIDLTLRPGDVRAEDLQPLQAAGLTDAEILDLIHAVAIFAWANRLMLNLGEPVFPDEAA
;
A
#
# COMPACT_ATOMS: atom_id res chain seq x y z
N MET A 1 54.61 37.73 -0.58
CA MET A 1 54.57 36.30 -0.91
C MET A 1 53.14 35.94 -1.26
N ALA A 2 52.86 35.71 -2.54
CA ALA A 2 51.55 35.27 -2.97
C ALA A 2 51.30 33.86 -2.40
N ALA A 3 50.19 33.68 -1.67
CA ALA A 3 49.77 32.36 -1.22
C ALA A 3 49.58 31.47 -2.46
N SER A 4 50.27 30.33 -2.50
CA SER A 4 49.99 29.30 -3.51
C SER A 4 48.51 28.91 -3.40
N PRO A 5 47.77 28.82 -4.52
CA PRO A 5 46.40 28.35 -4.47
C PRO A 5 46.42 26.93 -3.91
N ALA A 6 45.72 26.70 -2.80
CA ALA A 6 45.53 25.38 -2.26
C ALA A 6 44.84 24.53 -3.34
N THR A 7 45.56 23.54 -3.88
CA THR A 7 45.03 22.62 -4.88
C THR A 7 43.90 21.84 -4.21
N LEU A 8 42.65 22.10 -4.61
CA LEU A 8 41.50 21.36 -4.11
C LEU A 8 41.71 19.86 -4.40
N PRO A 9 41.41 18.96 -3.44
CA PRO A 9 41.55 17.53 -3.66
C PRO A 9 40.66 17.07 -4.82
N ALA A 10 41.12 16.08 -5.59
CA ALA A 10 40.34 15.54 -6.69
C ALA A 10 39.08 14.85 -6.15
N ILE A 11 37.95 15.10 -6.80
CA ILE A 11 36.69 14.41 -6.49
C ILE A 11 36.82 12.90 -6.72
N ALA A 12 36.18 12.10 -5.89
CA ALA A 12 36.16 10.64 -6.01
C ALA A 12 34.72 10.12 -6.08
N LEU A 13 34.43 9.29 -7.08
CA LEU A 13 33.13 8.65 -7.29
C LEU A 13 33.25 7.14 -7.03
N SER A 14 32.42 6.62 -6.14
CA SER A 14 32.42 5.21 -5.75
C SER A 14 31.04 4.57 -5.88
N VAL A 15 31.02 3.27 -6.19
CA VAL A 15 29.80 2.46 -6.29
C VAL A 15 30.02 1.13 -5.58
N ALA A 16 29.08 0.75 -4.70
CA ALA A 16 29.10 -0.53 -4.00
C ALA A 16 27.71 -1.19 -3.96
N PRO A 17 27.59 -2.50 -4.28
CA PRO A 17 28.61 -3.34 -4.92
C PRO A 17 28.87 -2.90 -6.37
N ALA A 18 30.10 -3.03 -6.88
CA ALA A 18 30.39 -2.68 -8.27
C ALA A 18 29.89 -3.73 -9.27
N ASP A 19 29.68 -4.97 -8.86
CA ASP A 19 29.20 -6.06 -9.70
C ASP A 19 28.29 -6.97 -8.89
N ASP A 20 27.01 -7.04 -9.26
CA ASP A 20 26.03 -7.89 -8.61
C ASP A 20 24.79 -8.08 -9.52
N LEU A 21 23.83 -8.86 -9.06
CA LEU A 21 22.51 -9.02 -9.68
C LEU A 21 21.81 -7.68 -9.90
N ILE A 22 20.97 -7.67 -10.94
CA ILE A 22 20.22 -6.51 -11.37
C ILE A 22 19.23 -6.01 -10.33
N ASP A 23 18.77 -6.87 -9.41
CA ASP A 23 17.77 -6.56 -8.37
C ASP A 23 18.41 -6.17 -7.02
N VAL A 24 19.73 -6.05 -6.97
CA VAL A 24 20.47 -5.51 -5.82
C VAL A 24 20.65 -4.00 -6.02
N PRO A 25 20.35 -3.14 -5.02
CA PRO A 25 20.60 -1.70 -5.15
C PRO A 25 22.09 -1.39 -5.15
N ARG A 26 22.46 -0.18 -5.58
CA ARG A 26 23.83 0.31 -5.56
C ARG A 26 23.90 1.53 -4.65
N ARG A 27 24.89 1.58 -3.76
CA ARG A 27 25.26 2.80 -3.02
C ARG A 27 26.25 3.59 -3.88
N ILE A 28 25.84 4.76 -4.33
CA ILE A 28 26.62 5.65 -5.21
C ILE A 28 27.00 6.88 -4.38
N VAL A 29 28.30 7.11 -4.20
CA VAL A 29 28.82 8.19 -3.34
C VAL A 29 29.88 8.99 -4.06
N VAL A 30 29.77 10.32 -4.02
CA VAL A 30 30.80 11.27 -4.42
C VAL A 30 31.41 11.89 -3.16
N THR A 31 32.74 11.94 -3.08
CA THR A 31 33.49 12.53 -1.97
C THR A 31 34.56 13.50 -2.48
N GLY A 32 35.12 14.31 -1.59
CA GLY A 32 36.13 15.32 -1.94
C GLY A 32 35.51 16.56 -2.59
N LEU A 33 34.20 16.79 -2.42
CA LEU A 33 33.54 17.99 -2.87
C LEU A 33 33.83 19.16 -1.92
N VAL A 34 33.73 20.39 -2.43
CA VAL A 34 33.68 21.56 -1.53
C VAL A 34 32.33 21.52 -0.82
N PRO A 35 32.26 21.66 0.52
CA PRO A 35 30.99 21.66 1.24
C PRO A 35 29.98 22.67 0.67
N GLY A 36 28.74 22.25 0.48
CA GLY A 36 27.68 23.06 -0.13
C GLY A 36 27.82 23.29 -1.65
N ALA A 37 28.86 22.75 -2.30
CA ALA A 37 29.01 22.87 -3.75
C ALA A 37 28.11 21.88 -4.51
N GLN A 38 27.75 22.27 -5.72
CA GLN A 38 26.99 21.43 -6.63
C GLN A 38 27.89 20.41 -7.34
N VAL A 39 27.38 19.20 -7.54
CA VAL A 39 27.95 18.17 -8.42
C VAL A 39 26.88 17.65 -9.40
N ASP A 40 27.21 17.57 -10.69
CA ASP A 40 26.39 16.93 -11.70
C ASP A 40 26.82 15.47 -11.88
N LEU A 41 25.87 14.55 -11.73
CA LEU A 41 26.03 13.12 -11.97
C LEU A 41 25.29 12.71 -13.24
N ALA A 42 25.98 12.01 -14.14
CA ALA A 42 25.40 11.41 -15.33
C ALA A 42 25.58 9.90 -15.31
N ALA A 43 24.56 9.16 -15.76
CA ALA A 43 24.63 7.71 -15.94
C ALA A 43 24.39 7.33 -17.39
N GLN A 44 25.23 6.43 -17.93
CA GLN A 44 25.08 5.88 -19.27
C GLN A 44 25.12 4.35 -19.24
N THR A 45 24.14 3.70 -19.86
CA THR A 45 24.10 2.25 -20.05
C THR A 45 23.85 1.94 -21.52
N LEU A 46 24.60 1.01 -22.11
CA LEU A 46 24.30 0.49 -23.44
C LEU A 46 23.25 -0.63 -23.30
N ARG A 47 22.17 -0.55 -24.08
CA ARG A 47 21.04 -1.49 -24.00
C ARG A 47 20.60 -1.93 -25.40
N GLY A 48 19.92 -3.08 -25.49
CA GLY A 48 19.46 -3.62 -26.76
C GLY A 48 20.60 -3.82 -27.75
N ARG A 49 20.41 -3.36 -28.98
CA ARG A 49 21.44 -3.29 -30.04
C ARG A 49 22.45 -2.15 -29.82
N ALA A 50 23.06 -2.10 -28.63
CA ALA A 50 24.05 -1.10 -28.22
C ALA A 50 23.57 0.36 -28.27
N VAL A 51 22.27 0.61 -28.03
CA VAL A 51 21.72 1.96 -27.92
C VAL A 51 22.14 2.58 -26.59
N PRO A 52 22.70 3.81 -26.57
CA PRO A 52 22.98 4.53 -25.34
C PRO A 52 21.69 4.99 -24.65
N TRP A 53 21.58 4.70 -23.36
CA TRP A 53 20.54 5.22 -22.47
C TRP A 53 21.18 6.10 -21.41
N ARG A 54 20.62 7.28 -21.18
CA ARG A 54 21.22 8.33 -20.35
C ARG A 54 20.24 8.93 -19.35
N SER A 55 20.77 9.35 -18.21
CA SER A 55 20.12 10.23 -17.24
C SER A 55 21.15 11.17 -16.61
N ARG A 56 20.66 12.25 -16.02
CA ARG A 56 21.46 13.24 -15.27
C ARG A 56 20.72 13.75 -14.04
N ALA A 57 21.44 14.02 -12.97
CA ALA A 57 20.92 14.70 -11.80
C ALA A 57 22.02 15.49 -11.08
N ALA A 58 21.65 16.63 -10.51
CA ALA A 58 22.56 17.50 -9.77
C ALA A 58 22.27 17.43 -8.27
N PHE A 59 23.32 17.48 -7.45
CA PHE A 59 23.25 17.36 -6.00
C PHE A 59 24.08 18.44 -5.33
N ILE A 60 23.80 18.70 -4.04
CA ILE A 60 24.58 19.60 -3.21
C ILE A 60 25.34 18.77 -2.17
N ALA A 61 26.65 18.99 -2.07
CA ALA A 61 27.49 18.33 -1.09
C ALA A 61 27.14 18.76 0.34
N ASP A 62 27.17 17.80 1.28
CA ASP A 62 27.00 18.06 2.70
C ASP A 62 28.20 18.82 3.32
N ALA A 63 28.17 19.00 4.64
CA ALA A 63 29.24 19.68 5.39
C ALA A 63 30.61 18.98 5.29
N ASP A 64 30.62 17.68 4.99
CA ASP A 64 31.82 16.86 4.83
C ASP A 64 32.28 16.77 3.37
N GLY A 65 31.64 17.50 2.45
CA GLY A 65 31.98 17.44 1.03
C GLY A 65 31.56 16.11 0.37
N THR A 66 30.45 15.52 0.84
CA THR A 66 29.96 14.22 0.38
C THR A 66 28.54 14.33 -0.20
N VAL A 67 28.29 13.55 -1.25
CA VAL A 67 26.95 13.25 -1.77
C VAL A 67 26.75 11.74 -1.79
N ASP A 68 25.72 11.24 -1.12
CA ASP A 68 25.30 9.83 -1.10
C ASP A 68 23.86 9.72 -1.61
N LEU A 69 23.65 9.07 -2.76
CA LEU A 69 22.34 8.98 -3.40
C LEU A 69 21.30 8.20 -2.58
N SER A 70 21.72 7.46 -1.55
CA SER A 70 20.81 6.79 -0.61
C SER A 70 20.27 7.72 0.49
N ARG A 71 20.84 8.92 0.63
CA ARG A 71 20.51 9.94 1.64
C ARG A 71 20.06 11.25 1.00
N ASP A 72 20.73 11.66 -0.07
CA ASP A 72 20.62 13.00 -0.64
C ASP A 72 19.71 12.99 -1.87
N ALA A 73 18.76 13.92 -1.90
CA ALA A 73 17.90 14.14 -3.06
C ALA A 73 18.60 15.06 -4.08
N PRO A 74 18.39 14.84 -5.39
CA PRO A 74 18.88 15.79 -6.38
C PRO A 74 18.13 17.12 -6.28
N VAL A 75 18.83 18.23 -6.52
CA VAL A 75 18.22 19.57 -6.62
C VAL A 75 17.50 19.78 -7.93
N TYR A 76 17.97 19.15 -9.02
CA TYR A 76 17.29 19.05 -10.31
C TYR A 76 17.83 17.86 -11.10
N GLY A 77 17.08 17.37 -12.09
CA GLY A 77 17.51 16.28 -12.94
C GLY A 77 16.36 15.49 -13.55
N ASP A 78 16.68 14.31 -14.06
CA ASP A 78 15.71 13.37 -14.64
C ASP A 78 14.85 12.63 -13.60
N TYR A 79 15.16 12.80 -12.31
CA TYR A 79 14.34 12.32 -11.19
C TYR A 79 14.40 13.27 -9.98
N ALA A 80 13.51 13.07 -9.01
CA ALA A 80 13.41 13.85 -7.79
C ALA A 80 13.17 12.97 -6.55
N GLY A 81 13.55 13.49 -5.38
CA GLY A 81 13.53 12.76 -4.11
C GLY A 81 14.72 11.83 -3.91
N VAL A 82 14.87 11.30 -2.71
CA VAL A 82 15.95 10.36 -2.37
C VAL A 82 15.66 9.00 -3.01
N ASP A 83 16.52 8.56 -3.93
CA ASP A 83 16.45 7.25 -4.56
C ASP A 83 17.86 6.80 -5.01
N PRO A 84 18.44 5.76 -4.38
CA PRO A 84 19.80 5.31 -4.69
C PRO A 84 19.96 4.81 -6.14
N MET A 85 18.86 4.39 -6.77
CA MET A 85 18.84 3.91 -8.16
C MET A 85 18.08 4.85 -9.08
N GLY A 86 17.83 6.09 -8.64
CA GLY A 86 17.17 7.15 -9.39
C GLY A 86 17.75 7.38 -10.78
N LEU A 87 19.08 7.41 -10.87
CA LEU A 87 19.79 7.56 -12.15
C LEU A 87 19.56 6.37 -13.11
N ILE A 88 19.12 5.21 -12.66
CA ILE A 88 18.98 4.02 -13.51
C ILE A 88 17.59 3.90 -14.07
N TRP A 89 16.55 4.00 -13.23
CA TRP A 89 15.18 3.91 -13.73
C TRP A 89 14.76 5.14 -14.54
N SER A 90 15.40 6.29 -14.31
CA SER A 90 15.13 7.53 -15.05
C SER A 90 15.85 7.64 -16.39
N GLN A 91 16.65 6.64 -16.79
CA GLN A 91 17.34 6.68 -18.08
C GLN A 91 16.35 6.74 -19.25
N ARG A 92 16.72 7.49 -20.30
CA ARG A 92 16.02 7.54 -21.59
C ARG A 92 16.97 7.13 -22.71
N PRO A 93 16.48 6.46 -23.79
CA PRO A 93 17.31 6.16 -24.94
C PRO A 93 17.68 7.45 -25.68
N GLU A 94 18.92 7.55 -26.14
CA GLU A 94 19.39 8.69 -26.92
C GLU A 94 18.67 8.76 -28.28
N SER A 95 18.43 7.61 -28.91
CA SER A 95 17.42 7.48 -29.97
C SER A 95 16.06 7.26 -29.33
N GLY A 96 15.22 8.31 -29.26
CA GLY A 96 13.91 8.30 -28.56
C GLY A 96 12.88 7.23 -28.96
N THR A 97 13.25 6.26 -29.81
CA THR A 97 12.42 5.16 -30.32
C THR A 97 12.82 3.78 -29.76
N SER A 98 13.99 3.62 -29.11
CA SER A 98 14.43 2.31 -28.63
C SER A 98 13.68 1.88 -27.36
N ARG A 99 13.20 0.63 -27.37
CA ARG A 99 12.48 0.01 -26.23
C ARG A 99 13.20 -1.21 -25.64
N GLU A 100 14.27 -1.66 -26.30
CA GLU A 100 15.01 -2.83 -25.87
C GLU A 100 15.87 -2.50 -24.64
N VAL A 101 15.51 -3.10 -23.51
CA VAL A 101 16.22 -2.89 -22.23
C VAL A 101 17.40 -3.84 -22.07
N PHE A 102 17.36 -5.00 -22.70
CA PHE A 102 18.36 -6.07 -22.62
C PHE A 102 18.92 -6.40 -24.00
N ALA A 103 20.15 -6.93 -24.02
CA ALA A 103 20.77 -7.44 -25.23
C ALA A 103 20.02 -8.67 -25.77
N SER A 104 20.31 -9.04 -27.02
CA SER A 104 19.76 -10.25 -27.65
C SER A 104 20.16 -11.53 -26.91
N ALA A 105 21.34 -11.56 -26.28
CA ALA A 105 21.73 -12.59 -25.34
C ALA A 105 21.12 -12.30 -23.97
N ALA A 106 20.10 -13.09 -23.58
CA ALA A 106 19.27 -12.82 -22.41
C ALA A 106 19.98 -12.84 -21.04
N THR A 107 21.27 -13.17 -20.98
CA THR A 107 22.08 -13.19 -19.74
C THR A 107 23.26 -12.23 -19.78
N GLU A 108 23.42 -11.46 -20.85
CA GLU A 108 24.51 -10.48 -20.93
C GLU A 108 24.34 -9.40 -19.85
N PRO A 109 25.39 -9.11 -19.07
CA PRO A 109 25.30 -8.14 -18.00
C PRO A 109 25.22 -6.71 -18.56
N LEU A 110 24.42 -5.87 -17.90
CA LEU A 110 24.34 -4.45 -18.22
C LEU A 110 25.46 -3.72 -17.47
N THR A 111 26.29 -2.98 -18.21
CA THR A 111 27.32 -2.13 -17.60
C THR A 111 26.91 -0.67 -17.68
N THR A 112 26.88 -0.01 -16.53
CA THR A 112 26.57 1.41 -16.40
C THR A 112 27.85 2.17 -16.07
N THR A 113 28.13 3.22 -16.84
CA THR A 113 29.17 4.20 -16.54
C THR A 113 28.53 5.39 -15.86
N LEU A 114 29.08 5.79 -14.72
CA LEU A 114 28.73 7.01 -14.00
C LEU A 114 29.86 8.03 -14.14
N THR A 115 29.48 9.29 -14.31
CA THR A 115 30.42 10.42 -14.36
C THR A 115 29.94 11.51 -13.41
N ALA A 116 30.80 11.91 -12.48
CA ALA A 116 30.59 13.05 -11.58
C ALA A 116 31.43 14.24 -12.06
N THR A 117 30.78 15.39 -12.21
CA THR A 117 31.40 16.65 -12.64
C THR A 117 31.13 17.75 -11.62
N ALA A 118 32.20 18.32 -11.06
CA ALA A 118 32.16 19.45 -10.13
C ALA A 118 33.35 20.38 -10.41
N HIS A 119 34.25 20.59 -9.43
CA HIS A 119 35.50 21.32 -9.62
C HIS A 119 36.64 20.35 -10.02
N GLY A 120 37.49 20.76 -10.97
CA GLY A 120 38.61 19.94 -11.45
C GLY A 120 38.22 18.91 -12.52
N ALA A 121 38.97 17.80 -12.61
CA ALA A 121 38.73 16.74 -13.58
C ALA A 121 37.51 15.87 -13.17
N PRO A 122 36.71 15.37 -14.14
CA PRO A 122 35.57 14.52 -13.84
C PRO A 122 36.01 13.17 -13.24
N ALA A 123 35.26 12.67 -12.27
CA ALA A 123 35.44 11.33 -11.72
C ALA A 123 34.50 10.34 -12.40
N CYS A 124 35.00 9.13 -12.67
CA CYS A 124 34.23 8.09 -13.34
C CYS A 124 34.22 6.81 -12.49
N ALA A 125 33.06 6.16 -12.44
CA ALA A 125 32.91 4.82 -11.88
C ALA A 125 32.06 3.96 -12.81
N ARG A 126 32.18 2.64 -12.69
CA ARG A 126 31.35 1.70 -13.44
C ARG A 126 30.77 0.67 -12.50
N PHE A 127 29.56 0.23 -12.80
CA PHE A 127 29.00 -0.95 -12.14
C PHE A 127 28.25 -1.84 -13.13
N VAL A 128 28.10 -3.10 -12.72
CA VAL A 128 27.52 -4.18 -13.51
C VAL A 128 26.23 -4.66 -12.86
N GLN A 129 25.18 -4.83 -13.66
CA GLN A 129 23.90 -5.44 -13.29
C GLN A 129 23.73 -6.76 -14.05
N ARG A 130 23.78 -7.88 -13.32
CA ARG A 130 23.65 -9.23 -13.89
C ARG A 130 22.21 -9.73 -13.84
N LEU A 131 21.72 -10.33 -14.93
CA LEU A 131 20.43 -11.02 -14.93
C LEU A 131 20.49 -12.42 -14.33
N ALA A 132 21.65 -13.07 -14.41
CA ALA A 132 21.92 -14.38 -13.86
C ALA A 132 23.08 -14.32 -12.86
N ALA A 133 22.89 -14.93 -11.69
CA ALA A 133 23.94 -15.11 -10.71
C ALA A 133 25.03 -16.05 -11.26
N PRO A 134 26.29 -15.92 -10.80
CA PRO A 134 27.32 -16.90 -11.11
C PRO A 134 26.84 -18.33 -10.83
N GLY A 135 27.14 -19.26 -11.74
CA GLY A 135 26.76 -20.68 -11.64
C GLY A 135 25.33 -21.03 -12.07
N VAL A 136 24.46 -20.04 -12.33
CA VAL A 136 23.16 -20.31 -12.99
C VAL A 136 23.41 -20.86 -14.40
N THR A 137 22.76 -21.98 -14.76
CA THR A 137 22.91 -22.61 -16.08
C THR A 137 21.65 -22.46 -16.93
N ARG A 138 21.85 -22.25 -18.23
CA ARG A 138 20.80 -22.06 -19.24
C ARG A 138 20.71 -23.29 -20.14
N HIS A 139 19.51 -23.83 -20.32
CA HIS A 139 19.25 -25.02 -21.15
C HIS A 139 18.10 -24.74 -22.11
N ASP A 140 18.34 -24.83 -23.42
CA ASP A 140 17.25 -24.74 -24.40
C ASP A 140 16.37 -26.00 -24.35
N VAL A 141 15.06 -25.79 -24.43
CA VAL A 141 14.07 -26.88 -24.36
C VAL A 141 13.34 -26.99 -25.68
N ARG A 142 13.51 -28.13 -26.35
CA ARG A 142 12.82 -28.51 -27.60
C ARG A 142 12.15 -29.89 -27.52
N ASP A 143 12.08 -30.46 -26.33
CA ASP A 143 11.50 -31.78 -26.06
C ASP A 143 9.97 -31.73 -26.11
N ASP A 144 9.33 -32.85 -26.46
CA ASP A 144 7.87 -33.02 -26.41
C ASP A 144 7.05 -31.97 -27.20
N GLY A 145 7.67 -31.32 -28.17
CA GLY A 145 7.09 -30.19 -28.94
C GLY A 145 7.04 -28.87 -28.16
N LEU A 146 7.64 -28.81 -26.97
CA LEU A 146 7.75 -27.60 -26.17
C LEU A 146 8.87 -26.70 -26.71
N VAL A 147 8.69 -25.39 -26.59
CA VAL A 147 9.69 -24.39 -26.97
C VAL A 147 9.89 -23.45 -25.80
N GLY A 148 11.10 -23.44 -25.26
CA GLY A 148 11.43 -22.54 -24.16
C GLY A 148 12.87 -22.66 -23.72
N THR A 149 13.14 -22.14 -22.52
CA THR A 149 14.47 -22.18 -21.91
C THR A 149 14.33 -22.44 -20.41
N LEU A 150 15.04 -23.44 -19.92
CA LEU A 150 15.14 -23.80 -18.51
C LEU A 150 16.41 -23.19 -17.92
N TYR A 151 16.23 -22.40 -16.87
CA TYR A 151 17.30 -21.88 -16.03
C TYR A 151 17.36 -22.68 -14.73
N LEU A 152 18.55 -23.18 -14.39
CA LEU A 152 18.78 -23.92 -13.15
C LEU A 152 19.70 -23.11 -12.22
N PRO A 153 19.37 -22.99 -10.92
CA PRO A 153 20.25 -22.39 -9.93
C PRO A 153 21.61 -23.11 -9.87
N ASP A 154 22.64 -22.40 -9.40
CA ASP A 154 23.93 -23.01 -9.09
C ASP A 154 23.75 -24.15 -8.07
N PRO A 155 24.12 -25.40 -8.37
CA PRO A 155 23.99 -26.51 -7.43
C PRO A 155 24.87 -26.35 -6.18
N HIS A 156 25.94 -25.54 -6.22
CA HIS A 156 26.80 -25.30 -5.06
C HIS A 156 26.23 -24.25 -4.10
N ALA A 157 25.78 -23.10 -4.62
CA ALA A 157 25.01 -22.14 -3.82
C ALA A 157 23.66 -22.70 -3.38
N HIS A 158 23.13 -23.64 -4.16
CA HIS A 158 21.84 -24.26 -3.92
C HIS A 158 21.90 -25.82 -3.97
N PRO A 159 22.19 -26.42 -2.79
CA PRO A 159 21.86 -27.75 -2.28
C PRO A 159 20.64 -28.58 -2.70
N GLY A 160 20.73 -29.56 -3.60
CA GLY A 160 19.67 -30.58 -3.76
C GLY A 160 18.41 -30.10 -4.52
N PRO A 161 17.23 -30.74 -4.35
CA PRO A 161 16.03 -30.44 -5.14
C PRO A 161 15.58 -28.99 -4.99
N ARG A 162 15.12 -28.38 -6.10
CA ARG A 162 14.74 -26.95 -6.16
C ARG A 162 13.26 -26.81 -6.47
N PRO A 163 12.52 -25.90 -5.82
CA PRO A 163 11.17 -25.58 -6.26
C PRO A 163 11.21 -25.01 -7.68
N ALA A 164 10.14 -25.18 -8.46
CA ALA A 164 10.12 -24.76 -9.85
C ALA A 164 9.08 -23.67 -10.14
N VAL A 165 9.38 -22.82 -11.13
CA VAL A 165 8.51 -21.76 -11.63
C VAL A 165 8.42 -21.87 -13.15
N MET A 166 7.21 -22.01 -13.69
CA MET A 166 6.95 -21.80 -15.11
C MET A 166 6.68 -20.31 -15.36
N VAL A 167 7.45 -19.70 -16.25
CA VAL A 167 7.38 -18.27 -16.59
C VAL A 167 6.70 -18.10 -17.95
N LEU A 168 5.64 -17.30 -17.99
CA LEU A 168 4.79 -17.07 -19.16
C LEU A 168 4.87 -15.60 -19.61
N ASN A 169 5.16 -15.39 -20.89
CA ASN A 169 5.20 -14.04 -21.49
C ASN A 169 3.78 -13.47 -21.70
N GLY A 170 3.67 -12.18 -22.01
CA GLY A 170 2.44 -11.49 -22.42
C GLY A 170 2.19 -11.53 -23.94
N SER A 171 1.40 -10.58 -24.43
CA SER A 171 0.98 -10.48 -25.84
C SER A 171 2.10 -10.14 -26.84
N GLY A 172 3.31 -9.84 -26.37
CA GLY A 172 4.50 -9.70 -27.21
C GLY A 172 5.03 -11.03 -27.76
N GLY A 173 4.71 -12.16 -27.10
CA GLY A 173 5.24 -13.48 -27.44
C GLY A 173 6.75 -13.60 -27.23
N GLY A 174 7.34 -14.70 -27.68
CA GLY A 174 8.75 -15.02 -27.42
C GLY A 174 9.01 -15.59 -26.02
N ILE A 175 10.28 -15.71 -25.64
CA ILE A 175 10.72 -16.37 -24.40
C ILE A 175 11.12 -15.31 -23.36
N ASN A 176 10.49 -15.33 -22.17
CA ASN A 176 10.83 -14.41 -21.07
C ASN A 176 12.01 -14.93 -20.25
N GLU A 177 13.18 -14.97 -20.88
CA GLU A 177 14.42 -15.43 -20.27
C GLU A 177 14.92 -14.54 -19.11
N PRO A 178 14.87 -13.19 -19.17
CA PRO A 178 15.37 -12.35 -18.07
C PRO A 178 14.71 -12.66 -16.72
N ARG A 179 13.38 -12.86 -16.70
CA ARG A 179 12.66 -13.20 -15.46
C ARG A 179 12.99 -14.62 -14.99
N ALA A 180 13.18 -15.57 -15.90
CA ALA A 180 13.58 -16.93 -15.53
C ALA A 180 15.02 -16.99 -14.96
N ALA A 181 15.97 -16.27 -15.57
CA ALA A 181 17.32 -16.13 -15.05
C ALA A 181 17.32 -15.54 -13.62
N LEU A 182 16.47 -14.54 -13.37
CA LEU A 182 16.35 -13.93 -12.06
C LEU A 182 15.74 -14.88 -11.01
N TYR A 183 14.71 -15.65 -11.36
CA TYR A 183 14.18 -16.71 -10.48
C TYR A 183 15.24 -17.77 -10.15
N ALA A 184 16.01 -18.20 -11.15
CA ALA A 184 17.10 -19.17 -10.93
C ALA A 184 18.21 -18.63 -10.05
N SER A 185 18.52 -17.34 -10.17
CA SER A 185 19.43 -16.64 -9.27
C SER A 185 18.95 -16.56 -7.82
N ARG A 186 17.66 -16.87 -7.57
CA ARG A 186 17.04 -16.91 -6.25
C ARG A 186 16.66 -18.33 -5.80
N GLY A 187 17.25 -19.36 -6.42
CA GLY A 187 17.13 -20.75 -5.97
C GLY A 187 15.97 -21.55 -6.57
N TYR A 188 15.29 -21.05 -7.59
CA TYR A 188 14.18 -21.74 -8.27
C TYR A 188 14.59 -22.30 -9.63
N ALA A 189 14.21 -23.53 -9.95
CA ALA A 189 14.29 -23.98 -11.34
C ALA A 189 13.25 -23.24 -12.17
N ALA A 190 13.66 -22.42 -13.13
CA ALA A 190 12.77 -21.50 -13.84
C ALA A 190 12.66 -21.87 -15.32
N PHE A 191 11.47 -22.25 -15.75
CA PHE A 191 11.19 -22.62 -17.13
C PHE A 191 10.42 -21.51 -17.84
N ALA A 192 11.10 -20.72 -18.67
CA ALA A 192 10.46 -19.77 -19.56
C ALA A 192 9.87 -20.52 -20.76
N LEU A 193 8.56 -20.77 -20.72
CA LEU A 193 7.83 -21.47 -21.77
C LEU A 193 7.27 -20.46 -22.77
N ALA A 194 7.72 -20.52 -24.02
CA ALA A 194 7.10 -19.77 -25.12
C ALA A 194 5.88 -20.52 -25.65
N TYR A 195 4.93 -19.78 -26.19
CA TYR A 195 3.69 -20.34 -26.76
C TYR A 195 3.25 -19.68 -28.07
N PHE A 196 3.93 -18.61 -28.50
CA PHE A 196 3.85 -17.99 -29.84
C PHE A 196 5.02 -16.99 -30.03
N LYS A 197 5.30 -16.55 -31.26
CA LYS A 197 6.42 -15.67 -31.66
C LYS A 197 7.77 -16.12 -31.11
N ALA A 198 8.01 -17.42 -31.13
CA ALA A 198 9.31 -18.02 -30.84
C ALA A 198 9.66 -18.99 -31.97
N PRO A 199 10.95 -19.20 -32.28
CA PRO A 199 11.35 -20.13 -33.33
C PRO A 199 10.73 -21.52 -33.15
N GLY A 200 9.99 -21.97 -34.16
CA GLY A 200 9.26 -23.26 -34.14
C GLY A 200 7.82 -23.19 -33.65
N LEU A 201 7.30 -22.01 -33.27
CA LEU A 201 5.90 -21.77 -32.92
C LEU A 201 5.23 -20.80 -33.91
N SER A 202 3.90 -20.74 -33.86
CA SER A 202 3.10 -19.76 -34.60
C SER A 202 3.50 -18.32 -34.25
N ASP A 203 3.38 -17.40 -35.20
CA ASP A 203 3.51 -15.95 -34.96
C ASP A 203 2.29 -15.36 -34.23
N TYR A 204 1.21 -16.14 -34.11
CA TYR A 204 -0.07 -15.74 -33.57
C TYR A 204 -0.48 -16.59 -32.38
N ILE A 205 -1.20 -15.97 -31.44
CA ILE A 205 -1.69 -16.65 -30.22
C ILE A 205 -3.02 -17.38 -30.45
N SER A 206 -3.71 -17.13 -31.56
CA SER A 206 -5.04 -17.68 -31.82
C SER A 206 -5.08 -19.20 -31.71
N ASN A 207 -6.16 -19.74 -31.14
CA ASN A 207 -6.39 -21.18 -31.02
C ASN A 207 -5.29 -21.96 -30.26
N THR A 208 -4.62 -21.35 -29.29
CA THR A 208 -3.57 -22.03 -28.51
C THR A 208 -4.19 -23.05 -27.54
N PRO A 209 -3.85 -24.35 -27.63
CA PRO A 209 -4.40 -25.38 -26.74
C PRO A 209 -3.80 -25.31 -25.34
N LEU A 210 -4.64 -25.30 -24.31
CA LEU A 210 -4.21 -25.28 -22.91
C LEU A 210 -3.39 -26.53 -22.52
N GLU A 211 -3.60 -27.64 -23.22
CA GLU A 211 -2.85 -28.90 -23.06
C GLU A 211 -1.35 -28.75 -23.41
N TYR A 212 -0.97 -27.71 -24.16
CA TYR A 212 0.44 -27.38 -24.38
C TYR A 212 1.13 -27.03 -23.05
N PHE A 213 0.48 -26.25 -22.20
CA PHE A 213 1.01 -25.82 -20.91
C PHE A 213 0.95 -26.94 -19.88
N GLU A 214 -0.11 -27.75 -19.87
CA GLU A 214 -0.19 -28.95 -19.03
C GLU A 214 1.00 -29.90 -19.30
N ARG A 215 1.31 -30.12 -20.58
CA ARG A 215 2.48 -30.90 -21.00
C ARG A 215 3.79 -30.25 -20.54
N GLY A 216 3.89 -28.91 -20.61
CA GLY A 216 5.02 -28.15 -20.06
C GLY A 216 5.18 -28.34 -18.55
N LEU A 217 4.08 -28.33 -17.79
CA LEU A 217 4.10 -28.56 -16.34
C LEU A 217 4.55 -29.99 -16.00
N ALA A 218 4.07 -30.98 -16.77
CA ALA A 218 4.47 -32.38 -16.62
C ALA A 218 5.95 -32.59 -16.99
N TRP A 219 6.42 -31.98 -18.08
CA TRP A 219 7.82 -31.99 -18.50
C TRP A 219 8.72 -31.40 -17.42
N LEU A 220 8.34 -30.23 -16.86
CA LEU A 220 9.11 -29.56 -15.82
C LEU A 220 9.26 -30.44 -14.57
N ARG A 221 8.17 -31.08 -14.12
CA ARG A 221 8.20 -32.04 -13.01
C ARG A 221 9.13 -33.20 -13.27
N ARG A 222 9.02 -33.81 -14.45
CA ARG A 222 9.85 -34.96 -14.84
C ARG A 222 11.33 -34.60 -14.92
N ARG A 223 11.65 -33.43 -15.50
CA ARG A 223 13.01 -32.99 -15.78
C ARG A 223 13.75 -32.51 -14.54
N VAL A 224 13.07 -31.74 -13.69
CA VAL A 224 13.68 -31.05 -12.52
C VAL A 224 13.48 -31.82 -11.22
N ARG A 225 12.39 -32.61 -11.11
CA ARG A 225 11.91 -33.21 -9.85
C ARG A 225 11.84 -32.17 -8.73
N PRO A 226 10.91 -31.19 -8.85
CA PRO A 226 10.90 -30.04 -7.98
C PRO A 226 10.77 -30.41 -6.51
N LEU A 227 11.39 -29.60 -5.64
CA LEU A 227 11.25 -29.72 -4.20
C LEU A 227 9.75 -29.74 -3.82
N HIS A 228 9.33 -30.75 -3.06
CA HIS A 228 7.93 -30.98 -2.65
C HIS A 228 6.92 -31.09 -3.81
N ASP A 229 7.39 -31.45 -5.02
CA ASP A 229 6.61 -31.40 -6.26
C ASP A 229 6.00 -30.00 -6.53
N PHE A 230 6.68 -28.95 -6.05
CA PHE A 230 6.20 -27.58 -6.15
C PHE A 230 6.49 -26.97 -7.53
N VAL A 231 5.42 -26.58 -8.23
CA VAL A 231 5.49 -25.84 -9.49
C VAL A 231 4.55 -24.63 -9.43
N ALA A 232 5.13 -23.42 -9.35
CA ALA A 232 4.37 -22.18 -9.51
C ALA A 232 4.25 -21.80 -11.00
N VAL A 233 3.17 -21.09 -11.35
CA VAL A 233 3.02 -20.44 -12.66
C VAL A 233 3.04 -18.94 -12.46
N SER A 234 3.95 -18.25 -13.16
CA SER A 234 4.14 -16.81 -13.10
C SER A 234 3.99 -16.21 -14.49
N GLY A 235 3.08 -15.26 -14.66
CA GLY A 235 2.88 -14.62 -15.96
C GLY A 235 2.49 -13.16 -15.86
N GLN A 236 2.76 -12.42 -16.95
CA GLN A 236 2.47 -10.98 -17.06
C GLN A 236 1.50 -10.69 -18.18
N SER A 237 0.55 -9.77 -17.94
CA SER A 237 -0.44 -9.34 -18.94
C SER A 237 -1.24 -10.55 -19.44
N ARG A 238 -1.20 -10.84 -20.74
CA ARG A 238 -1.76 -12.08 -21.31
C ARG A 238 -1.26 -13.35 -20.62
N GLY A 239 0.01 -13.37 -20.19
CA GLY A 239 0.57 -14.45 -19.38
C GLY A 239 0.00 -14.50 -17.95
N GLY A 240 -0.42 -13.36 -17.40
CA GLY A 240 -1.09 -13.27 -16.10
C GLY A 240 -2.53 -13.77 -16.14
N GLU A 241 -3.27 -13.43 -17.20
CA GLU A 241 -4.55 -14.08 -17.54
C GLU A 241 -4.38 -15.60 -17.67
N LEU A 242 -3.37 -16.03 -18.44
CA LEU A 242 -3.07 -17.45 -18.64
C LEU A 242 -2.66 -18.14 -17.33
N ALA A 243 -1.88 -17.50 -16.46
CA ALA A 243 -1.50 -18.07 -15.17
C ALA A 243 -2.71 -18.38 -14.28
N LEU A 244 -3.69 -17.45 -14.22
CA LEU A 244 -4.96 -17.69 -13.53
C LEU A 244 -5.77 -18.81 -14.20
N LEU A 245 -5.81 -18.82 -15.53
CA LEU A 245 -6.53 -19.83 -16.31
C LEU A 245 -5.94 -21.24 -16.11
N LEU A 246 -4.61 -21.38 -16.09
CA LEU A 246 -3.94 -22.67 -15.83
C LEU A 246 -4.14 -23.13 -14.39
N GLY A 247 -4.07 -22.20 -13.43
CA GLY A 247 -4.39 -22.49 -12.03
C GLY A 247 -5.81 -23.05 -11.84
N ALA A 248 -6.78 -22.48 -12.54
CA ALA A 248 -8.17 -22.92 -12.51
C ALA A 248 -8.41 -24.23 -13.29
N THR A 249 -7.78 -24.39 -14.46
CA THR A 249 -8.04 -25.51 -15.39
C THR A 249 -7.29 -26.78 -15.00
N PHE A 250 -6.05 -26.65 -14.51
CA PHE A 250 -5.18 -27.76 -14.12
C PHE A 250 -4.75 -27.66 -12.65
N PRO A 251 -5.70 -27.62 -11.69
CA PRO A 251 -5.40 -27.29 -10.31
C PRO A 251 -4.54 -28.35 -9.60
N ALA A 252 -4.50 -29.59 -10.10
CA ALA A 252 -3.58 -30.61 -9.59
C ALA A 252 -2.13 -30.39 -10.05
N ALA A 253 -1.94 -29.74 -11.20
CA ALA A 253 -0.64 -29.50 -11.82
C ALA A 253 -0.01 -28.15 -11.43
N VAL A 254 -0.75 -27.25 -10.76
CA VAL A 254 -0.26 -25.92 -10.37
C VAL A 254 -0.26 -25.78 -8.87
N SER A 255 0.91 -25.55 -8.27
CA SER A 255 1.07 -25.41 -6.82
C SER A 255 0.84 -23.98 -6.31
N ALA A 256 1.07 -22.97 -7.15
CA ALA A 256 0.85 -21.55 -6.82
C ALA A 256 0.71 -20.71 -8.11
N VAL A 257 0.00 -19.59 -8.03
CA VAL A 257 -0.23 -18.69 -9.18
C VAL A 257 0.27 -17.28 -8.88
N ILE A 258 1.01 -16.67 -9.81
CA ILE A 258 1.47 -15.28 -9.74
C ILE A 258 1.04 -14.55 -11.01
N GLY A 259 0.08 -13.63 -10.89
CA GLY A 259 -0.40 -12.79 -11.98
C GLY A 259 0.13 -11.36 -11.87
N TYR A 260 1.02 -10.98 -12.79
CA TYR A 260 1.43 -9.58 -13.01
C TYR A 260 0.46 -8.92 -13.99
N VAL A 261 -0.14 -7.81 -13.58
CA VAL A 261 -1.21 -7.07 -14.31
C VAL A 261 -2.19 -8.01 -15.01
N PRO A 262 -2.85 -8.95 -14.28
CA PRO A 262 -3.58 -10.05 -14.90
C PRO A 262 -4.96 -9.62 -15.44
N GLY A 263 -5.50 -10.42 -16.36
CA GLY A 263 -6.91 -10.39 -16.75
C GLY A 263 -7.74 -11.36 -15.90
N ALA A 264 -8.98 -10.99 -15.54
CA ALA A 264 -9.89 -11.86 -14.78
C ALA A 264 -10.89 -12.64 -15.64
N VAL A 265 -10.90 -12.36 -16.94
CA VAL A 265 -11.75 -12.98 -17.95
C VAL A 265 -10.87 -13.44 -19.11
N VAL A 266 -11.33 -14.44 -19.86
CA VAL A 266 -10.71 -14.84 -21.10
C VAL A 266 -10.93 -13.74 -22.14
N HIS A 267 -9.86 -13.21 -22.69
CA HIS A 267 -9.91 -12.21 -23.75
C HIS A 267 -9.75 -12.87 -25.13
N SER A 268 -10.30 -12.23 -26.18
CA SER A 268 -9.99 -12.60 -27.56
C SER A 268 -8.48 -12.43 -27.83
N ALA A 269 -8.02 -12.91 -28.98
CA ALA A 269 -6.60 -12.89 -29.33
C ALA A 269 -6.07 -11.45 -29.61
N GLN A 270 -6.98 -10.49 -29.81
CA GLN A 270 -6.69 -9.06 -29.97
C GLN A 270 -5.65 -8.84 -31.08
N ASN A 271 -4.72 -7.90 -30.91
CA ASN A 271 -3.69 -7.60 -31.90
C ASN A 271 -2.63 -8.71 -32.05
N ALA A 272 -2.68 -9.76 -31.22
CA ALA A 272 -1.84 -10.95 -31.37
C ALA A 272 -2.54 -12.08 -32.14
N ALA A 273 -3.78 -11.85 -32.60
CA ALA A 273 -4.53 -12.80 -33.39
C ALA A 273 -3.90 -13.02 -34.77
N ASP A 274 -4.12 -14.21 -35.31
CA ASP A 274 -3.99 -14.46 -36.73
C ASP A 274 -4.89 -13.50 -37.50
N PRO A 275 -4.37 -12.67 -38.42
CA PRO A 275 -5.16 -11.76 -39.24
C PRO A 275 -6.32 -12.44 -39.96
N ALA A 276 -6.18 -13.71 -40.35
CA ALA A 276 -7.25 -14.47 -41.01
C ALA A 276 -8.43 -14.78 -40.07
N ILE A 277 -8.20 -14.84 -38.77
CA ILE A 277 -9.24 -15.06 -37.74
C ILE A 277 -9.78 -13.71 -37.24
N GLY A 278 -8.93 -12.68 -37.23
CA GLY A 278 -9.26 -11.35 -36.76
C GLY A 278 -9.09 -11.19 -35.24
N ARG A 279 -9.01 -9.94 -34.78
CA ARG A 279 -8.69 -9.57 -33.38
C ARG A 279 -9.71 -10.06 -32.33
N GLU A 280 -10.89 -10.46 -32.77
CA GLU A 280 -11.95 -10.99 -31.92
C GLU A 280 -11.97 -12.51 -31.91
N GLY A 281 -11.02 -13.17 -32.59
CA GLY A 281 -10.86 -14.61 -32.57
C GLY A 281 -10.53 -15.19 -31.19
N PRO A 282 -10.80 -16.49 -30.98
CA PRO A 282 -10.48 -17.17 -29.74
C PRO A 282 -8.97 -17.27 -29.52
N THR A 283 -8.55 -17.00 -28.28
CA THR A 283 -7.16 -17.16 -27.86
C THR A 283 -6.86 -18.60 -27.46
N TRP A 284 -7.70 -19.15 -26.58
CA TRP A 284 -7.43 -20.41 -25.89
C TRP A 284 -8.41 -21.49 -26.33
N LEU A 285 -7.88 -22.70 -26.57
CA LEU A 285 -8.66 -23.91 -26.70
C LEU A 285 -8.51 -24.76 -25.43
N HIS A 286 -9.58 -25.40 -25.00
CA HIS A 286 -9.53 -26.48 -24.03
C HIS A 286 -10.25 -27.70 -24.62
N ARG A 287 -9.53 -28.82 -24.73
CA ARG A 287 -9.98 -30.06 -25.37
C ARG A 287 -10.47 -29.85 -26.80
N GLY A 288 -9.73 -29.02 -27.54
CA GLY A 288 -10.04 -28.65 -28.92
C GLY A 288 -11.23 -27.70 -29.08
N ARG A 289 -11.85 -27.23 -28.00
CA ARG A 289 -12.99 -26.29 -28.04
C ARG A 289 -12.53 -24.88 -27.64
N PRO A 290 -12.92 -23.83 -28.38
CA PRO A 290 -12.68 -22.45 -27.97
C PRO A 290 -13.27 -22.14 -26.60
N LEU A 291 -12.50 -21.47 -25.75
CA LEU A 291 -13.03 -20.92 -24.52
C LEU A 291 -13.83 -19.64 -24.83
N PRO A 292 -15.01 -19.45 -24.20
CA PRO A 292 -15.78 -18.22 -24.34
C PRO A 292 -14.93 -17.02 -23.92
N HIS A 293 -14.90 -15.98 -24.75
CA HIS A 293 -14.13 -14.78 -24.47
C HIS A 293 -15.01 -13.54 -24.36
N LEU A 294 -14.48 -12.50 -23.72
CA LEU A 294 -15.26 -11.31 -23.34
C LEU A 294 -15.98 -10.61 -24.51
N TRP A 295 -15.44 -10.70 -25.73
CA TRP A 295 -16.01 -10.09 -26.94
C TRP A 295 -17.16 -10.90 -27.57
N GLU A 296 -17.29 -12.18 -27.23
CA GLU A 296 -18.25 -13.08 -27.86
C GLU A 296 -19.70 -12.75 -27.46
N GLY A 297 -20.48 -12.29 -28.44
CA GLY A 297 -21.89 -11.89 -28.22
C GLY A 297 -22.03 -10.80 -27.16
N ASN A 298 -21.05 -9.90 -27.05
CA ASN A 298 -21.03 -8.81 -26.09
C ASN A 298 -21.78 -7.60 -26.65
N ARG A 299 -22.80 -7.12 -25.93
CA ARG A 299 -23.69 -6.04 -26.41
C ARG A 299 -23.08 -4.65 -26.31
N THR A 300 -22.03 -4.49 -25.52
CA THR A 300 -21.43 -3.18 -25.22
C THR A 300 -19.98 -3.07 -25.68
N ALA A 301 -19.36 -4.17 -26.13
CA ALA A 301 -17.99 -4.17 -26.63
C ALA A 301 -17.87 -3.35 -27.91
N THR A 302 -16.98 -2.38 -27.90
CA THR A 302 -16.58 -1.64 -29.09
C THR A 302 -15.11 -1.26 -29.01
N TRP A 303 -14.44 -1.31 -30.16
CA TRP A 303 -13.06 -0.85 -30.29
C TRP A 303 -12.94 0.64 -30.61
N ALA A 304 -14.06 1.36 -30.83
CA ALA A 304 -14.05 2.78 -31.16
C ALA A 304 -13.17 3.64 -30.21
N PRO A 305 -13.20 3.47 -28.86
CA PRO A 305 -12.33 4.24 -27.97
C PRO A 305 -10.82 4.05 -28.21
N PHE A 306 -10.43 2.93 -28.80
CA PHE A 306 -9.04 2.63 -29.18
C PHE A 306 -8.75 3.00 -30.64
N ASP A 307 -9.64 2.67 -31.56
CA ASP A 307 -9.44 2.86 -33.00
C ASP A 307 -9.59 4.33 -33.46
N GLU A 308 -10.51 5.06 -32.83
CA GLU A 308 -10.91 6.43 -33.19
C GLU A 308 -10.49 7.46 -32.14
N GLY A 309 -10.04 7.01 -30.96
CA GLY A 309 -9.65 7.89 -29.86
C GLY A 309 -8.32 8.61 -30.10
N GLU A 310 -8.12 9.75 -29.44
CA GLU A 310 -6.88 10.53 -29.51
C GLU A 310 -5.66 9.75 -28.96
N PRO A 311 -4.47 9.86 -29.60
CA PRO A 311 -3.23 9.31 -29.06
C PRO A 311 -2.76 10.05 -27.79
N PRO A 312 -1.98 9.40 -26.89
CA PRO A 312 -1.60 8.00 -26.96
C PRO A 312 -2.78 7.08 -26.63
N HIS A 313 -3.03 6.11 -27.52
CA HIS A 313 -4.14 5.18 -27.41
C HIS A 313 -3.98 4.25 -26.21
N ARG A 314 -5.11 3.90 -25.59
CA ARG A 314 -5.21 2.97 -24.46
C ARG A 314 -6.18 1.84 -24.80
N HIS A 315 -5.69 0.61 -24.90
CA HIS A 315 -6.52 -0.58 -25.10
C HIS A 315 -7.55 -0.76 -23.99
N GLU A 316 -7.19 -0.31 -22.79
CA GLU A 316 -8.04 -0.38 -21.60
C GLU A 316 -9.41 0.28 -21.84
N ARG A 317 -9.48 1.37 -22.61
CA ARG A 317 -10.72 2.10 -22.85
C ARG A 317 -11.72 1.27 -23.63
N ALA A 318 -11.25 0.52 -24.63
CA ALA A 318 -12.08 -0.43 -25.38
C ALA A 318 -12.54 -1.58 -24.47
N ILE A 319 -11.65 -2.13 -23.65
CA ILE A 319 -11.99 -3.19 -22.70
C ILE A 319 -13.06 -2.74 -21.70
N ARG A 320 -12.99 -1.51 -21.19
CA ARG A 320 -14.01 -0.96 -20.29
C ARG A 320 -15.41 -0.92 -20.91
N THR A 321 -15.53 -0.82 -22.24
CA THR A 321 -16.84 -0.92 -22.90
C THR A 321 -17.40 -2.33 -22.80
N ALA A 322 -16.57 -3.34 -23.04
CA ALA A 322 -16.95 -4.74 -22.99
C ALA A 322 -17.31 -5.20 -21.56
N LEU A 323 -16.67 -4.63 -20.53
CA LEU A 323 -16.97 -4.95 -19.13
C LEU A 323 -18.33 -4.45 -18.63
N ARG A 324 -19.04 -3.62 -19.41
CA ARG A 324 -20.40 -3.16 -19.05
C ARG A 324 -21.46 -4.24 -19.24
N ASP A 325 -21.21 -5.25 -20.08
CA ASP A 325 -22.11 -6.38 -20.24
C ASP A 325 -21.81 -7.49 -19.23
N ALA A 326 -22.46 -7.42 -18.07
CA ALA A 326 -22.27 -8.37 -16.97
C ALA A 326 -22.47 -9.84 -17.39
N GLN A 327 -23.36 -10.11 -18.37
CA GLN A 327 -23.55 -11.48 -18.86
C GLN A 327 -22.35 -11.98 -19.66
N ALA A 328 -21.76 -11.13 -20.50
CA ALA A 328 -20.54 -11.48 -21.24
C ALA A 328 -19.35 -11.66 -20.28
N VAL A 329 -19.25 -10.80 -19.26
CA VAL A 329 -18.22 -10.91 -18.21
C VAL A 329 -18.32 -12.25 -17.48
N GLU A 330 -19.51 -12.67 -17.03
CA GLU A 330 -19.66 -13.95 -16.33
C GLU A 330 -19.43 -15.16 -17.25
N ARG A 331 -19.84 -15.10 -18.52
CA ARG A 331 -19.54 -16.16 -19.50
C ARG A 331 -18.05 -16.35 -19.71
N ALA A 332 -17.31 -15.25 -19.86
CA ALA A 332 -15.87 -15.26 -20.13
C ALA A 332 -15.00 -15.36 -18.86
N ARG A 333 -15.59 -15.37 -17.66
CA ARG A 333 -14.87 -15.33 -16.39
C ARG A 333 -13.95 -16.54 -16.22
N ILE A 334 -12.71 -16.29 -15.81
CA ILE A 334 -11.81 -17.36 -15.38
C ILE A 334 -12.31 -17.90 -14.04
N ARG A 335 -12.48 -19.22 -13.95
CA ARG A 335 -13.00 -19.91 -12.76
C ARG A 335 -11.93 -20.06 -11.67
N VAL A 336 -11.34 -18.94 -11.25
CA VAL A 336 -10.23 -18.89 -10.29
C VAL A 336 -10.50 -19.65 -8.98
N GLU A 337 -11.76 -19.76 -8.57
CA GLU A 337 -12.21 -20.56 -7.42
C GLU A 337 -11.85 -22.06 -7.51
N GLN A 338 -11.47 -22.55 -8.69
CA GLN A 338 -11.06 -23.94 -8.91
C GLN A 338 -9.58 -24.19 -8.61
N THR A 339 -8.79 -23.14 -8.41
CA THR A 339 -7.36 -23.23 -8.10
C THR A 339 -7.13 -24.02 -6.80
N ARG A 340 -6.00 -24.75 -6.68
CA ARG A 340 -5.65 -25.52 -5.46
C ARG A 340 -4.28 -25.12 -4.89
N GLY A 341 -4.06 -23.81 -4.80
CA GLY A 341 -2.83 -23.24 -4.24
C GLY A 341 -2.98 -21.75 -3.98
N PRO A 342 -1.98 -21.12 -3.33
CA PRO A 342 -1.97 -19.70 -3.08
C PRO A 342 -1.91 -18.89 -4.39
N VAL A 343 -2.46 -17.67 -4.36
CA VAL A 343 -2.57 -16.77 -5.51
C VAL A 343 -2.00 -15.40 -5.14
N LEU A 344 -1.08 -14.89 -5.95
CA LEU A 344 -0.56 -13.52 -5.86
C LEU A 344 -1.01 -12.71 -7.09
N LEU A 345 -1.66 -11.58 -6.85
CA LEU A 345 -2.14 -10.63 -7.85
C LEU A 345 -1.37 -9.31 -7.68
N LEU A 346 -0.78 -8.82 -8.76
CA LEU A 346 -0.05 -7.56 -8.80
C LEU A 346 -0.73 -6.69 -9.87
N SER A 347 -1.35 -5.58 -9.49
CA SER A 347 -2.10 -4.71 -10.41
C SER A 347 -1.62 -3.27 -10.38
N ALA A 348 -2.04 -2.51 -11.39
CA ALA A 348 -1.68 -1.12 -11.57
C ALA A 348 -2.94 -0.26 -11.74
N THR A 349 -2.97 0.87 -11.06
CA THR A 349 -4.14 1.79 -11.05
C THR A 349 -4.26 2.64 -12.32
N ASP A 350 -3.14 2.90 -13.02
CA ASP A 350 -3.12 3.57 -14.33
C ASP A 350 -2.70 2.62 -15.46
N ASP A 351 -3.13 1.35 -15.41
CA ASP A 351 -2.87 0.40 -16.49
C ASP A 351 -3.63 0.78 -17.78
N GLY A 352 -2.88 1.25 -18.78
CA GLY A 352 -3.41 1.66 -20.09
C GLY A 352 -3.69 0.51 -21.06
N SER A 353 -3.24 -0.71 -20.78
CA SER A 353 -3.49 -1.87 -21.65
C SER A 353 -4.83 -2.53 -21.32
N TRP A 354 -5.13 -2.70 -20.04
CA TRP A 354 -6.44 -3.17 -19.54
C TRP A 354 -6.64 -2.80 -18.07
N PRO A 355 -7.87 -2.86 -17.52
CA PRO A 355 -8.11 -2.41 -16.15
C PRO A 355 -7.66 -3.47 -15.13
N SER A 356 -6.35 -3.71 -14.99
CA SER A 356 -5.79 -4.78 -14.17
C SER A 356 -6.16 -4.67 -12.68
N SER A 357 -6.36 -3.46 -12.16
CA SER A 357 -6.86 -3.23 -10.80
C SER A 357 -8.28 -3.78 -10.59
N ASP A 358 -9.17 -3.56 -11.57
CA ASP A 358 -10.53 -4.10 -11.53
C ASP A 358 -10.49 -5.62 -11.66
N TYR A 359 -9.65 -6.14 -12.55
CA TYR A 359 -9.48 -7.59 -12.72
C TYR A 359 -8.93 -8.29 -11.49
N ALA A 360 -7.88 -7.77 -10.88
CA ALA A 360 -7.35 -8.34 -9.65
C ALA A 360 -8.41 -8.34 -8.54
N ARG A 361 -9.20 -7.27 -8.41
CA ARG A 361 -10.34 -7.22 -7.48
C ARG A 361 -11.42 -8.25 -7.81
N MET A 362 -11.78 -8.44 -9.08
CA MET A 362 -12.74 -9.47 -9.50
C MET A 362 -12.26 -10.88 -9.14
N ALA A 363 -10.99 -11.20 -9.42
CA ALA A 363 -10.42 -12.51 -9.09
C ALA A 363 -10.34 -12.73 -7.57
N ALA A 364 -9.87 -11.73 -6.82
CA ALA A 364 -9.77 -11.79 -5.35
C ALA A 364 -11.15 -11.93 -4.69
N ALA A 365 -12.14 -11.14 -5.13
CA ALA A 365 -13.51 -11.23 -4.64
C ALA A 365 -14.08 -12.63 -4.87
N ARG A 366 -13.85 -13.21 -6.06
CA ARG A 366 -14.35 -14.55 -6.37
C ARG A 366 -13.71 -15.65 -5.53
N LEU A 367 -12.40 -15.57 -5.29
CA LEU A 367 -11.69 -16.48 -4.39
C LEU A 367 -12.20 -16.36 -2.95
N ALA A 368 -12.48 -15.14 -2.48
CA ALA A 368 -13.05 -14.88 -1.17
C ALA A 368 -14.47 -15.44 -1.03
N GLU A 369 -15.35 -15.21 -2.02
CA GLU A 369 -16.71 -15.76 -2.07
C GLU A 369 -16.71 -17.29 -1.99
N ALA A 370 -15.78 -17.93 -2.70
CA ALA A 370 -15.62 -19.38 -2.70
C ALA A 370 -14.94 -19.93 -1.42
N ARG A 371 -14.56 -19.07 -0.48
CA ARG A 371 -13.79 -19.42 0.72
C ARG A 371 -12.52 -20.21 0.38
N HIS A 372 -11.79 -19.72 -0.62
CA HIS A 372 -10.56 -20.37 -1.11
C HIS A 372 -9.61 -20.68 0.07
N PRO A 373 -9.19 -21.95 0.25
CA PRO A 373 -8.51 -22.37 1.47
C PRO A 373 -7.01 -21.98 1.51
N TYR A 374 -6.49 -21.37 0.45
CA TYR A 374 -5.09 -20.97 0.35
C TYR A 374 -4.94 -19.45 0.37
N PRO A 375 -3.78 -18.92 0.77
CA PRO A 375 -3.51 -17.48 0.77
C PRO A 375 -3.79 -16.82 -0.59
N VAL A 376 -4.50 -15.69 -0.57
CA VAL A 376 -4.67 -14.80 -1.73
C VAL A 376 -4.08 -13.45 -1.36
N VAL A 377 -3.10 -12.97 -2.11
CA VAL A 377 -2.43 -11.68 -1.86
C VAL A 377 -2.66 -10.79 -3.07
N HIS A 378 -3.06 -9.53 -2.85
CA HIS A 378 -3.25 -8.54 -3.90
C HIS A 378 -2.49 -7.26 -3.55
N HIS A 379 -1.53 -6.88 -4.39
CA HIS A 379 -0.89 -5.56 -4.34
C HIS A 379 -1.38 -4.71 -5.51
N ASP A 380 -1.90 -3.53 -5.20
CA ASP A 380 -2.42 -2.58 -6.17
C ASP A 380 -1.57 -1.29 -6.16
N PHE A 381 -0.80 -1.07 -7.22
CA PHE A 381 0.23 -0.03 -7.25
C PHE A 381 -0.34 1.30 -7.77
N ALA A 382 -0.44 2.26 -6.87
CA ALA A 382 -0.90 3.62 -7.15
C ALA A 382 0.04 4.34 -8.15
N GLY A 383 -0.55 4.89 -9.22
CA GLY A 383 0.15 5.62 -10.29
C GLY A 383 1.01 4.75 -11.21
N ALA A 384 1.09 3.44 -10.98
CA ALA A 384 1.79 2.52 -11.86
C ALA A 384 0.91 2.14 -13.06
N GLY A 385 1.57 1.77 -14.16
CA GLY A 385 0.95 1.31 -15.40
C GLY A 385 1.21 -0.16 -15.68
N HIS A 386 1.01 -0.55 -16.94
CA HIS A 386 1.05 -1.96 -17.35
C HIS A 386 2.42 -2.64 -17.20
N ALA A 387 3.51 -1.87 -17.23
CA ALA A 387 4.86 -2.38 -17.24
C ALA A 387 5.40 -2.63 -15.82
N ILE A 388 4.80 -3.60 -15.11
CA ILE A 388 5.37 -4.14 -13.86
C ILE A 388 6.26 -5.34 -14.23
N VAL A 389 7.57 -5.14 -14.14
CA VAL A 389 8.60 -6.06 -14.63
C VAL A 389 9.43 -6.63 -13.47
N PHE A 390 10.46 -5.91 -13.04
CA PHE A 390 11.40 -6.22 -11.95
C PHE A 390 12.36 -5.01 -11.75
N PRO A 391 13.10 -4.91 -10.62
CA PRO A 391 13.74 -3.67 -10.18
C PRO A 391 14.86 -3.17 -11.10
N TYR A 392 15.13 -1.86 -11.00
CA TYR A 392 16.33 -1.17 -11.52
C TYR A 392 16.56 -1.27 -13.02
N VAL A 393 15.47 -1.18 -13.77
CA VAL A 393 15.43 -0.97 -15.22
C VAL A 393 14.77 0.37 -15.55
N PRO A 394 14.99 0.93 -16.75
CA PRO A 394 14.36 2.17 -17.15
C PRO A 394 12.83 2.06 -17.20
N THR A 395 12.13 3.06 -16.65
CA THR A 395 10.66 3.12 -16.60
C THR A 395 10.09 4.35 -17.31
N THR A 396 10.93 5.07 -18.04
CA THR A 396 10.58 6.33 -18.73
C THR A 396 9.88 6.13 -20.08
N GLN A 397 9.94 4.94 -20.67
CA GLN A 397 9.33 4.62 -21.97
C GLN A 397 7.85 4.22 -21.83
N LEU A 398 7.00 5.18 -21.48
CA LEU A 398 5.57 4.99 -21.23
C LEU A 398 4.71 5.01 -22.50
N VAL A 399 5.15 5.75 -23.50
CA VAL A 399 4.46 5.96 -24.78
C VAL A 399 5.29 5.35 -25.89
N HIS A 400 4.65 4.63 -26.81
CA HIS A 400 5.35 3.96 -27.91
C HIS A 400 4.51 3.89 -29.17
N ALA A 401 5.15 4.04 -30.33
CA ALA A 401 4.54 3.73 -31.61
C ALA A 401 4.52 2.21 -31.83
N HIS A 402 3.39 1.69 -32.31
CA HIS A 402 3.31 0.31 -32.75
C HIS A 402 4.21 0.10 -33.98
N PRO A 403 5.07 -0.95 -34.03
CA PRO A 403 6.12 -1.06 -35.03
C PRO A 403 5.62 -1.21 -36.48
N VAL A 404 4.39 -1.68 -36.68
CA VAL A 404 3.76 -1.83 -38.01
C VAL A 404 2.76 -0.71 -38.31
N SER A 405 1.70 -0.57 -37.50
CA SER A 405 0.65 0.43 -37.72
C SER A 405 1.04 1.89 -37.41
N GLY A 406 2.18 2.16 -36.77
CA GLY A 406 2.60 3.50 -36.35
C GLY A 406 1.77 4.13 -35.22
N ARG A 407 0.68 3.48 -34.78
CA ARG A 407 -0.22 4.01 -33.74
C ARG A 407 0.51 4.22 -32.42
N ILE A 408 0.43 5.42 -31.88
CA ILE A 408 1.06 5.81 -30.62
C ILE A 408 0.18 5.32 -29.47
N SER A 409 0.68 4.40 -28.66
CA SER A 409 -0.04 3.77 -27.54
C SER A 409 0.69 4.00 -26.22
N THR A 410 -0.03 3.91 -25.10
CA THR A 410 0.57 3.97 -23.76
C THR A 410 0.10 2.83 -22.88
N GLY A 411 1.04 2.25 -22.12
CA GLY A 411 0.73 1.33 -21.03
C GLY A 411 0.30 2.04 -19.75
N GLY A 412 0.29 3.38 -19.76
CA GLY A 412 0.05 4.24 -18.60
C GLY A 412 1.15 4.18 -17.55
N GLY A 413 0.88 4.81 -16.42
CA GLY A 413 1.76 4.95 -15.28
C GLY A 413 2.71 6.14 -15.34
N GLU A 414 3.37 6.42 -14.22
CA GLU A 414 4.45 7.39 -14.10
C GLU A 414 5.80 6.68 -13.91
N PRO A 415 6.94 7.23 -14.37
CA PRO A 415 8.22 6.52 -14.31
C PRO A 415 8.62 6.13 -12.88
N ARG A 416 8.46 7.05 -11.92
CA ARG A 416 8.76 6.79 -10.51
C ARG A 416 7.80 5.76 -9.89
N ALA A 417 6.52 5.84 -10.23
CA ALA A 417 5.52 4.89 -9.73
C ALA A 417 5.76 3.48 -10.28
N ASN A 418 6.13 3.35 -11.55
CA ASN A 418 6.53 2.09 -12.17
C ASN A 418 7.81 1.54 -11.53
N ALA A 419 8.83 2.37 -11.29
CA ALA A 419 10.08 1.94 -10.64
C ALA A 419 9.82 1.42 -9.21
N ARG A 420 8.92 2.09 -8.47
CA ARG A 420 8.45 1.63 -7.16
C ARG A 420 7.67 0.32 -7.26
N ALA A 421 6.77 0.19 -8.23
CA ALA A 421 5.99 -1.03 -8.45
C ALA A 421 6.89 -2.22 -8.80
N ASP A 422 7.92 -2.02 -9.62
CA ASP A 422 8.94 -3.01 -9.94
C ASP A 422 9.69 -3.51 -8.70
N LEU A 423 10.12 -2.57 -7.84
CA LEU A 423 10.79 -2.89 -6.58
C LEU A 423 9.89 -3.70 -5.64
N GLN A 424 8.68 -3.20 -5.38
CA GLN A 424 7.76 -3.79 -4.42
C GLN A 424 7.17 -5.12 -4.90
N SER A 425 6.83 -5.23 -6.19
CA SER A 425 6.29 -6.47 -6.78
C SER A 425 7.30 -7.61 -6.71
N TRP A 426 8.58 -7.34 -7.00
CA TRP A 426 9.61 -8.37 -6.92
C TRP A 426 9.87 -8.84 -5.49
N ALA A 427 9.88 -7.91 -4.52
CA ALA A 427 9.95 -8.25 -3.11
C ALA A 427 8.77 -9.12 -2.67
N ALA A 428 7.55 -8.77 -3.09
CA ALA A 428 6.33 -9.53 -2.79
C ALA A 428 6.37 -10.94 -3.39
N VAL A 429 6.82 -11.09 -4.64
CA VAL A 429 6.97 -12.40 -5.29
C VAL A 429 7.96 -13.30 -4.57
N ARG A 430 9.11 -12.76 -4.16
CA ARG A 430 10.12 -13.53 -3.42
C ARG A 430 9.57 -14.06 -2.10
N ARG A 431 8.85 -13.21 -1.35
CA ARG A 431 8.20 -13.59 -0.10
C ARG A 431 7.12 -14.66 -0.33
N PHE A 432 6.23 -14.40 -1.28
CA PHE A 432 5.14 -15.32 -1.64
C PHE A 432 5.63 -16.71 -2.03
N LEU A 433 6.66 -16.80 -2.88
CA LEU A 433 7.20 -18.10 -3.30
C LEU A 433 7.86 -18.83 -2.13
N ALA A 434 8.62 -18.13 -1.27
CA ALA A 434 9.24 -18.73 -0.10
C ALA A 434 8.19 -19.35 0.84
N GLU A 435 7.12 -18.61 1.12
CA GLU A 435 6.00 -19.06 1.94
C GLU A 435 5.24 -20.24 1.30
N ALA A 436 4.94 -20.16 0.01
CA ALA A 436 4.21 -21.20 -0.72
C ALA A 436 4.99 -22.52 -0.79
N VAL A 437 6.30 -22.46 -1.01
CA VAL A 437 7.18 -23.64 -0.99
C VAL A 437 7.24 -24.25 0.41
N ALA A 438 7.41 -23.43 1.45
CA ALA A 438 7.47 -23.90 2.83
C ALA A 438 6.15 -24.57 3.26
N ALA A 439 5.00 -23.99 2.89
CA ALA A 439 3.69 -24.56 3.20
C ALA A 439 3.48 -25.92 2.52
N ARG A 440 3.97 -26.11 1.28
CA ARG A 440 3.86 -27.37 0.53
C ARG A 440 4.66 -28.51 1.16
N GLY A 441 5.74 -28.21 1.89
CA GLY A 441 6.62 -29.21 2.50
C GLY A 441 6.15 -29.84 3.81
N ARG A 442 5.03 -29.38 4.40
CA ARG A 442 4.53 -29.88 5.70
C ARG A 442 3.70 -31.19 5.56
N PRO A 443 3.90 -32.22 6.41
CA PRO A 443 3.23 -33.53 6.28
C PRO A 443 1.73 -33.52 6.58
N VAL A 444 0.98 -34.38 5.87
CA VAL A 444 -0.50 -34.43 5.85
C VAL A 444 -1.12 -34.90 7.18
N SER A 445 -0.41 -35.63 8.05
CA SER A 445 -0.95 -36.03 9.38
C SER A 445 -0.99 -34.87 10.40
N ALA A 446 -0.23 -33.80 10.16
CA ALA A 446 -0.37 -32.54 10.87
C ALA A 446 -1.42 -31.61 10.22
N SER A 447 -1.98 -32.01 9.07
CA SER A 447 -2.80 -31.12 8.21
C SER A 447 -4.30 -31.13 8.49
N VAL A 448 -4.78 -31.96 9.43
CA VAL A 448 -6.20 -31.95 9.87
C VAL A 448 -6.38 -31.20 11.21
N SER A 449 -5.30 -30.81 11.88
CA SER A 449 -5.36 -29.95 13.08
C SER A 449 -4.79 -28.53 12.85
N ALA A 450 -4.35 -28.21 11.63
CA ALA A 450 -3.76 -26.91 11.26
C ALA A 450 -4.55 -26.17 10.16
N SER A 451 -5.81 -26.54 9.97
CA SER A 451 -6.74 -25.88 9.03
C SER A 451 -7.43 -24.69 9.69
N ARG A 452 -6.66 -23.69 10.13
CA ARG A 452 -7.14 -22.33 10.46
C ARG A 452 -5.93 -21.40 10.44
N SER A 453 -6.11 -20.24 9.82
CA SER A 453 -5.13 -19.17 9.65
C SER A 453 -4.08 -19.43 8.57
N LEU A 454 -4.17 -18.61 7.50
CA LEU A 454 -3.06 -17.91 6.85
C LEU A 454 -3.68 -17.07 5.72
N SER A 455 -4.38 -16.00 6.13
CA SER A 455 -4.85 -14.93 5.24
C SER A 455 -3.77 -13.86 5.15
N THR A 456 -3.43 -13.46 3.92
CA THR A 456 -2.88 -12.14 3.56
C THR A 456 -1.77 -11.59 4.46
N MET A 457 -0.53 -12.06 4.32
CA MET A 457 0.65 -11.29 4.71
C MET A 457 1.07 -10.36 3.55
N ALA A 458 0.36 -9.23 3.44
CA ALA A 458 1.07 -7.99 3.14
C ALA A 458 2.18 -7.89 4.19
N SER A 459 3.41 -7.54 3.81
CA SER A 459 4.50 -7.42 4.79
C SER A 459 4.02 -6.51 5.88
N THR A 460 3.85 -7.07 7.09
CA THR A 460 3.92 -6.32 8.33
C THR A 460 5.11 -5.36 8.14
N PRO A 461 4.95 -4.05 8.35
CA PRO A 461 6.11 -3.22 8.56
C PRO A 461 6.93 -3.97 9.60
N VAL A 462 8.22 -4.24 9.33
CA VAL A 462 9.13 -4.98 10.23
C VAL A 462 9.20 -4.32 11.64
N ASN A 463 8.47 -3.21 11.84
CA ASN A 463 8.39 -2.37 13.01
C ASN A 463 6.97 -1.84 13.36
N ASP A 464 5.83 -2.49 13.04
CA ASP A 464 4.50 -1.97 13.46
C ASP A 464 4.45 -1.72 14.98
N VAL A 465 4.23 -0.45 15.36
CA VAL A 465 4.32 -0.01 16.75
C VAL A 465 3.14 -0.51 17.57
N VAL A 466 1.96 -0.53 16.97
CA VAL A 466 0.72 -0.93 17.65
C VAL A 466 0.70 -2.44 17.87
N ASP A 467 1.23 -3.26 16.95
CA ASP A 467 1.27 -4.72 17.08
C ASP A 467 2.14 -5.08 18.27
N ARG A 468 3.33 -4.48 18.35
CA ARG A 468 4.24 -4.68 19.47
C ARG A 468 3.68 -4.17 20.79
N ALA A 469 3.06 -2.99 20.80
CA ALA A 469 2.48 -2.42 22.02
C ALA A 469 1.27 -3.21 22.53
N ALA A 470 0.45 -3.76 21.62
CA ALA A 470 -0.65 -4.65 21.97
C ALA A 470 -0.21 -6.11 22.19
N GLY A 471 1.06 -6.42 21.95
CA GLY A 471 1.64 -7.77 22.00
C GLY A 471 0.90 -8.75 21.09
N LEU A 472 0.67 -8.34 19.85
CA LEU A 472 0.09 -9.16 18.79
C LEU A 472 1.22 -9.91 18.08
N ASP A 473 1.45 -11.16 18.48
CA ASP A 473 2.45 -12.00 17.85
C ASP A 473 2.04 -12.36 16.42
N ASP A 474 3.02 -12.41 15.50
CA ASP A 474 2.81 -12.82 14.12
C ASP A 474 2.08 -14.18 14.06
N GLY A 475 0.92 -14.19 13.41
CA GLY A 475 0.08 -15.38 13.27
C GLY A 475 -0.88 -15.67 14.44
N SER A 476 -0.87 -14.86 15.51
CA SER A 476 -1.92 -14.90 16.54
C SER A 476 -3.28 -14.49 15.95
N ALA A 477 -4.38 -14.98 16.52
CA ALA A 477 -5.72 -14.69 16.03
C ALA A 477 -6.02 -13.17 15.98
N ALA A 478 -5.62 -12.43 17.02
CA ALA A 478 -5.78 -10.99 17.08
C ALA A 478 -4.87 -10.24 16.09
N HIS A 479 -3.64 -10.72 15.83
CA HIS A 479 -2.78 -10.20 14.75
C HIS A 479 -3.45 -10.41 13.39
N THR A 480 -3.87 -11.65 13.06
CA THR A 480 -4.55 -11.94 11.79
C THR A 480 -5.83 -11.12 11.62
N LEU A 481 -6.60 -10.94 12.69
CA LEU A 481 -7.81 -10.14 12.67
C LEU A 481 -7.51 -8.66 12.37
N ARG A 482 -6.53 -8.06 13.05
CA ARG A 482 -6.10 -6.68 12.79
C ARG A 482 -5.61 -6.51 11.35
N HIS A 483 -4.80 -7.44 10.86
CA HIS A 483 -4.22 -7.39 9.51
C HIS A 483 -5.20 -7.78 8.40
N ALA A 484 -6.41 -8.26 8.73
CA ALA A 484 -7.54 -8.25 7.79
C ALA A 484 -8.00 -6.83 7.43
N ARG A 485 -7.56 -5.81 8.18
CA ARG A 485 -7.70 -4.37 7.91
C ARG A 485 -6.35 -3.74 7.58
N ASP A 486 -5.54 -4.40 6.74
CA ASP A 486 -4.16 -3.98 6.41
C ASP A 486 -4.02 -2.51 6.00
N LYS A 487 -4.96 -1.97 5.22
CA LYS A 487 -4.97 -0.52 4.87
C LYS A 487 -4.98 0.39 6.10
N VAL A 488 -5.70 0.00 7.16
CA VAL A 488 -5.73 0.72 8.43
C VAL A 488 -4.41 0.56 9.18
N ALA A 489 -3.84 -0.65 9.21
CA ALA A 489 -2.55 -0.92 9.84
C ALA A 489 -1.41 -0.11 9.18
N VAL A 490 -1.30 -0.17 7.84
CA VAL A 490 -0.31 0.58 7.05
C VAL A 490 -0.46 2.09 7.24
N ALA A 491 -1.67 2.64 7.13
CA ALA A 491 -1.89 4.09 7.31
C ALA A 491 -1.64 4.54 8.77
N THR A 492 -1.90 3.66 9.74
CA THR A 492 -1.57 3.91 11.16
C THR A 492 -0.06 3.99 11.36
N GLN A 493 0.69 3.03 10.81
CA GLN A 493 2.14 3.05 10.90
C GLN A 493 2.73 4.24 10.12
N GLY A 494 2.21 4.54 8.93
CA GLY A 494 2.59 5.72 8.16
C GLY A 494 2.34 7.03 8.91
N SER A 495 1.23 7.12 9.66
CA SER A 495 0.96 8.27 10.53
C SER A 495 2.00 8.39 11.65
N HIS A 496 2.34 7.27 12.30
CA HIS A 496 3.41 7.24 13.30
C HIS A 496 4.75 7.71 12.70
N ASP A 497 5.12 7.18 11.54
CA ASP A 497 6.41 7.47 10.91
C ASP A 497 6.49 8.93 10.48
N ALA A 498 5.44 9.49 9.87
CA ALA A 498 5.38 10.90 9.51
C ALA A 498 5.45 11.82 10.74
N LEU A 499 4.76 11.46 11.83
CA LEU A 499 4.77 12.24 13.07
C LEU A 499 6.10 12.21 13.80
N PHE A 500 6.91 11.17 13.63
CA PHE A 500 8.21 11.01 14.29
C PHE A 500 9.40 11.12 13.32
N ASP A 501 9.18 11.56 12.08
CA ASP A 501 10.23 11.77 11.08
C ASP A 501 11.22 12.84 11.57
N ALA A 502 12.51 12.51 11.59
CA ALA A 502 13.57 13.42 12.03
C ALA A 502 13.68 14.67 11.15
N ALA A 503 13.26 14.60 9.88
CA ALA A 503 13.27 15.71 8.93
C ALA A 503 12.05 16.65 9.07
N LEU A 504 11.06 16.30 9.90
CA LEU A 504 9.90 17.17 10.12
C LEU A 504 10.33 18.46 10.84
N PRO A 505 10.11 19.65 10.26
CA PRO A 505 10.55 20.91 10.84
C PRO A 505 9.68 21.31 12.05
N GLY A 506 10.18 22.28 12.84
CA GLY A 506 9.41 22.91 13.91
C GLY A 506 9.60 22.29 15.28
N LEU A 507 9.03 21.10 15.48
CA LEU A 507 9.20 20.34 16.73
C LEU A 507 10.35 19.34 16.59
N THR A 508 11.33 19.47 17.47
CA THR A 508 12.46 18.54 17.54
C THR A 508 11.98 17.11 17.82
N PRO A 509 12.75 16.08 17.44
CA PRO A 509 12.45 14.70 17.80
C PRO A 509 12.30 14.50 19.33
N GLY A 510 13.13 15.20 20.12
CA GLY A 510 13.06 15.18 21.58
C GLY A 510 11.73 15.73 22.13
N GLU A 511 11.29 16.90 21.67
CA GLU A 511 9.99 17.49 22.07
C GLU A 511 8.83 16.56 21.73
N ARG A 512 8.82 15.98 20.52
CA ARG A 512 7.75 15.04 20.10
C ARG A 512 7.73 13.77 20.94
N LEU A 513 8.90 13.24 21.30
CA LEU A 513 8.99 12.07 22.17
C LEU A 513 8.60 12.38 23.63
N LEU A 514 8.91 13.57 24.15
CA LEU A 514 8.44 14.03 25.46
C LEU A 514 6.92 14.17 25.49
N VAL A 515 6.31 14.75 24.44
CA VAL A 515 4.85 14.80 24.27
C VAL A 515 4.26 13.40 24.28
N ALA A 516 4.88 12.46 23.56
CA ALA A 516 4.44 11.07 23.51
C ALA A 516 4.49 10.37 24.86
N LEU A 517 5.63 10.48 25.57
CA LEU A 517 5.78 9.92 26.91
C LEU A 517 4.78 10.53 27.90
N TYR A 518 4.59 11.85 27.83
CA TYR A 518 3.65 12.55 28.70
C TYR A 518 2.19 12.16 28.42
N ALA A 519 1.80 12.06 27.15
CA ALA A 519 0.46 11.58 26.76
C ALA A 519 0.19 10.15 27.28
N CYS A 520 1.17 9.24 27.20
CA CYS A 520 1.06 7.88 27.75
C CYS A 520 1.02 7.85 29.30
N ARG A 521 1.46 8.91 29.97
CA ARG A 521 1.30 9.07 31.43
C ARG A 521 -0.10 9.57 31.77
N LEU A 522 -0.59 10.58 31.05
CA LEU A 522 -1.91 11.18 31.26
C LEU A 522 -3.05 10.21 30.93
N THR A 523 -2.89 9.42 29.86
CA THR A 523 -3.71 8.24 29.60
C THR A 523 -2.82 7.02 29.74
N PRO A 524 -2.82 6.33 30.91
CA PRO A 524 -1.90 5.25 31.20
C PRO A 524 -1.82 4.20 30.10
N ALA A 525 -0.67 4.14 29.44
CA ALA A 525 -0.36 3.18 28.38
C ALA A 525 1.09 2.68 28.56
N PRO A 526 1.35 1.76 29.50
CA PRO A 526 2.70 1.46 29.96
C PRO A 526 3.61 0.88 28.86
N GLU A 527 3.07 0.10 27.94
CA GLU A 527 3.84 -0.49 26.82
C GLU A 527 4.27 0.57 25.81
N LEU A 528 3.39 1.52 25.48
CA LEU A 528 3.71 2.66 24.63
C LEU A 528 4.67 3.63 25.34
N GLY A 529 4.42 3.91 26.63
CA GLY A 529 5.28 4.76 27.45
C GLY A 529 6.70 4.22 27.58
N ALA A 530 6.86 2.93 27.85
CA ALA A 530 8.17 2.27 27.92
C ALA A 530 8.92 2.38 26.57
N ARG A 531 8.21 2.25 25.46
CA ARG A 531 8.78 2.40 24.11
C ARG A 531 9.24 3.83 23.82
N TYR A 532 8.42 4.83 24.14
CA TYR A 532 8.80 6.23 23.95
C TYR A 532 9.95 6.64 24.86
N ARG A 533 9.98 6.12 26.10
CA ARG A 533 11.13 6.27 27.01
C ARG A 533 12.41 5.67 26.42
N ALA A 534 12.34 4.47 25.85
CA ALA A 534 13.50 3.84 25.22
C ALA A 534 14.06 4.68 24.07
N ARG A 535 13.18 5.26 23.23
CA ARG A 535 13.59 6.18 22.16
C ARG A 535 14.18 7.49 22.69
N LEU A 536 13.67 8.01 23.81
CA LEU A 536 14.24 9.18 24.48
C LEU A 536 15.66 8.93 25.00
N ALA A 537 15.99 7.71 25.43
CA ALA A 537 17.34 7.38 25.87
C ALA A 537 18.39 7.52 24.75
N GLU A 538 17.97 7.42 23.50
CA GLU A 538 18.82 7.55 22.30
C GLU A 538 18.72 8.94 21.64
N THR A 539 17.88 9.83 22.19
CA THR A 539 17.62 11.15 21.61
C THR A 539 18.11 12.24 22.58
N PRO A 540 18.89 13.24 22.12
CA PRO A 540 19.28 14.35 22.98
C PRO A 540 18.05 15.07 23.55
N VAL A 541 17.91 15.07 24.86
CA VAL A 541 16.83 15.74 25.59
C VAL A 541 17.34 16.28 26.92
N ASP A 542 16.80 17.42 27.36
CA ASP A 542 17.11 17.99 28.66
C ASP A 542 16.64 17.05 29.80
N ALA A 543 17.52 16.78 30.76
CA ALA A 543 17.25 15.83 31.83
C ALA A 543 16.15 16.33 32.78
N ALA A 544 16.06 17.65 33.02
CA ALA A 544 15.00 18.23 33.85
C ALA A 544 13.64 18.17 33.13
N ALA A 545 13.63 18.36 31.80
CA ALA A 545 12.45 18.14 30.95
C ALA A 545 11.92 16.71 31.04
N LEU A 546 12.81 15.72 30.89
CA LEU A 546 12.44 14.31 31.03
C LEU A 546 11.91 14.00 32.44
N GLN A 547 12.61 14.48 33.48
CA GLN A 547 12.19 14.29 34.87
C GLN A 547 10.82 14.91 35.16
N ALA A 548 10.55 16.12 34.67
CA ALA A 548 9.26 16.78 34.88
C ALA A 548 8.10 16.03 34.19
N VAL A 549 8.33 15.53 32.97
CA VAL A 549 7.36 14.68 32.26
C VAL A 549 7.10 13.38 33.01
N GLU A 550 8.15 12.74 33.53
CA GLU A 550 8.04 11.49 34.32
C GLU A 550 7.33 11.68 35.65
N GLN A 551 7.51 12.82 36.30
CA GLN A 551 6.81 13.19 37.52
C GLN A 551 5.39 13.68 37.24
N GLY A 552 5.10 14.09 36.00
CA GLY A 552 3.82 14.65 35.59
C GLY A 552 3.64 16.10 35.98
N ASP A 553 4.73 16.82 36.24
CA ASP A 553 4.74 18.21 36.68
C ASP A 553 5.55 19.12 35.72
N PRO A 554 5.14 19.22 34.44
CA PRO A 554 5.84 20.06 33.48
C PRO A 554 5.70 21.56 33.76
N ALA A 555 4.87 21.98 34.71
CA ALA A 555 4.71 23.38 35.10
C ALA A 555 5.99 23.95 35.73
N THR A 556 6.82 23.08 36.32
CA THR A 556 8.12 23.44 36.93
C THR A 556 9.23 23.71 35.93
N LEU A 557 9.03 23.41 34.65
CA LEU A 557 10.06 23.58 33.63
C LEU A 557 10.38 25.05 33.40
N ALA A 558 11.67 25.39 33.33
CA ALA A 558 12.12 26.77 33.03
C ALA A 558 11.79 27.17 31.58
N ASP A 559 11.89 26.22 30.64
CA ASP A 559 11.59 26.44 29.22
C ASP A 559 10.09 26.73 29.01
N ALA A 560 9.80 27.99 28.69
CA ALA A 560 8.44 28.46 28.47
C ALA A 560 7.76 27.82 27.24
N ARG A 561 8.54 27.50 26.18
CA ARG A 561 8.03 26.86 24.97
C ARG A 561 7.60 25.43 25.28
N LEU A 562 8.50 24.64 25.86
CA LEU A 562 8.20 23.26 26.20
C LEU A 562 7.07 23.14 27.23
N ARG A 563 7.03 24.05 28.21
CA ARG A 563 5.93 24.13 29.18
C ARG A 563 4.58 24.41 28.51
N ALA A 564 4.53 25.30 27.50
CA ALA A 564 3.30 25.55 26.72
C ALA A 564 2.87 24.31 25.91
N ILE A 565 3.83 23.63 25.26
CA ILE A 565 3.59 22.38 24.50
C ILE A 565 2.98 21.30 25.41
N LEU A 566 3.56 21.09 26.59
CA LEU A 566 3.12 20.06 27.53
C LEU A 566 1.80 20.45 28.23
N ALA A 567 1.58 21.73 28.53
CA ALA A 567 0.28 22.21 29.02
C ALA A 567 -0.84 21.95 28.00
N PHE A 568 -0.59 22.25 26.71
CA PHE A 568 -1.53 21.96 25.64
C PHE A 568 -1.78 20.46 25.47
N THR A 569 -0.73 19.64 25.59
CA THR A 569 -0.83 18.17 25.59
C THR A 569 -1.74 17.68 26.70
N ARG A 570 -1.60 18.22 27.93
CA ARG A 570 -2.48 17.90 29.06
C ARG A 570 -3.94 18.20 28.73
N THR A 571 -4.22 19.42 28.25
CA THR A 571 -5.58 19.85 27.89
C THR A 571 -6.20 18.90 26.86
N LEU A 572 -5.52 18.65 25.74
CA LEU A 572 -6.06 17.81 24.66
C LEU A 572 -6.22 16.35 25.06
N ILE A 573 -5.41 15.83 25.99
CA ILE A 573 -5.52 14.44 26.44
C ILE A 573 -6.65 14.29 27.47
N GLU A 574 -6.61 15.06 28.55
CA GLU A 574 -7.50 14.89 29.71
C GLU A 574 -8.86 15.58 29.52
N ARG A 575 -8.87 16.78 28.92
CA ARG A 575 -10.05 17.66 28.86
C ARG A 575 -10.14 18.35 27.49
N PRO A 576 -10.32 17.59 26.39
CA PRO A 576 -10.27 18.14 25.03
C PRO A 576 -11.37 19.17 24.73
N LEU A 577 -12.46 19.20 25.50
CA LEU A 577 -13.51 20.22 25.41
C LEU A 577 -13.06 21.58 25.94
N ASP A 578 -12.10 21.60 26.89
CA ASP A 578 -11.61 22.80 27.54
C ASP A 578 -10.49 23.49 26.75
N GLY A 579 -10.03 22.89 25.64
CA GLY A 579 -9.10 23.57 24.76
C GLY A 579 -9.85 24.58 23.91
N ASP A 580 -9.85 25.81 24.40
CA ASP A 580 -10.43 26.96 23.74
C ASP A 580 -9.40 27.67 22.85
N ARG A 581 -9.87 28.74 22.19
CA ARG A 581 -9.04 29.58 21.34
C ARG A 581 -7.84 30.16 22.09
N ASP A 582 -8.01 30.53 23.35
CA ASP A 582 -6.93 31.09 24.18
C ASP A 582 -5.85 30.04 24.46
N ALA A 583 -6.23 28.79 24.75
CA ALA A 583 -5.29 27.69 24.93
C ALA A 583 -4.46 27.42 23.67
N LEU A 584 -5.07 27.47 22.47
CA LEU A 584 -4.37 27.32 21.20
C LEU A 584 -3.42 28.50 20.93
N LEU A 585 -3.89 29.75 21.15
CA LEU A 585 -3.12 30.97 20.87
C LEU A 585 -1.90 31.15 21.79
N ARG A 586 -1.84 30.46 22.94
CA ARG A 586 -0.62 30.39 23.76
C ARG A 586 0.55 29.72 23.05
N LEU A 587 0.30 28.84 22.07
CA LEU A 587 1.38 28.16 21.33
C LEU A 587 2.15 29.12 20.40
N PRO A 588 1.49 29.93 19.54
CA PRO A 588 2.17 31.02 18.83
C PRO A 588 2.87 32.01 19.75
N ALA A 589 2.26 32.37 20.89
CA ALA A 589 2.91 33.24 21.89
C ALA A 589 4.17 32.62 22.49
N ALA A 590 4.27 31.29 22.52
CA ALA A 590 5.44 30.52 22.92
C ALA A 590 6.40 30.21 21.74
N GLY A 591 6.18 30.83 20.57
CA GLY A 591 7.04 30.76 19.40
C GLY A 591 6.78 29.58 18.46
N LEU A 592 5.62 28.90 18.55
CA LEU A 592 5.26 27.86 17.59
C LEU A 592 4.60 28.48 16.34
N ALA A 593 5.14 28.19 15.16
CA ALA A 593 4.47 28.58 13.92
C ALA A 593 3.21 27.72 13.70
N THR A 594 2.28 28.18 12.86
CA THR A 594 1.05 27.43 12.56
C THR A 594 1.30 25.98 12.10
N PRO A 595 2.28 25.68 11.22
CA PRO A 595 2.60 24.29 10.88
C PRO A 595 3.08 23.44 12.06
N ASP A 596 3.73 24.05 13.06
CA ASP A 596 4.19 23.39 14.28
C ASP A 596 3.00 23.06 15.19
N VAL A 597 2.04 23.99 15.29
CA VAL A 597 0.78 23.79 16.02
C VAL A 597 -0.02 22.65 15.39
N VAL A 598 -0.07 22.58 14.05
CA VAL A 598 -0.70 21.46 13.32
C VAL A 598 0.01 20.14 13.63
N THR A 599 1.34 20.09 13.58
CA THR A 599 2.13 18.90 13.94
C THR A 599 1.85 18.46 15.38
N LEU A 600 1.92 19.38 16.35
CA LEU A 600 1.69 19.09 17.76
C LEU A 600 0.29 18.54 18.00
N SER A 601 -0.72 19.20 17.43
CA SER A 601 -2.13 18.81 17.59
C SER A 601 -2.40 17.43 16.97
N GLN A 602 -1.86 17.18 15.78
CA GLN A 602 -1.92 15.87 15.13
C GLN A 602 -1.22 14.79 15.94
N LEU A 603 -0.05 15.09 16.52
CA LEU A 603 0.69 14.16 17.39
C LEU A 603 -0.13 13.77 18.62
N ILE A 604 -0.63 14.75 19.37
CA ILE A 604 -1.41 14.51 20.60
C ILE A 604 -2.68 13.70 20.27
N ALA A 605 -3.37 14.06 19.20
CA ALA A 605 -4.59 13.38 18.78
C ALA A 605 -4.32 11.95 18.25
N PHE A 606 -3.21 11.74 17.54
CA PHE A 606 -2.74 10.42 17.13
C PHE A 606 -2.40 9.53 18.34
N LEU A 607 -1.71 10.06 19.36
CA LEU A 607 -1.36 9.30 20.57
C LEU A 607 -2.61 8.86 21.33
N SER A 608 -3.65 9.70 21.35
CA SER A 608 -4.97 9.36 21.89
C SER A 608 -5.66 8.24 21.10
N TYR A 609 -5.55 8.24 19.76
CA TYR A 609 -6.00 7.15 18.90
C TYR A 609 -5.22 5.86 19.15
N GLN A 610 -3.89 5.95 19.15
CA GLN A 610 -2.99 4.82 19.31
C GLN A 610 -3.22 4.10 20.64
N THR A 611 -3.39 4.85 21.73
CA THR A 611 -3.65 4.29 23.06
C THR A 611 -4.95 3.48 23.10
N ARG A 612 -6.02 4.00 22.51
CA ARG A 612 -7.33 3.31 22.43
C ARG A 612 -7.29 2.09 21.53
N LEU A 613 -6.60 2.21 20.39
CA LEU A 613 -6.42 1.09 19.48
C LEU A 613 -5.64 -0.04 20.16
N VAL A 614 -4.52 0.27 20.83
CA VAL A 614 -3.73 -0.71 21.58
C VAL A 614 -4.56 -1.37 22.69
N ALA A 615 -5.32 -0.58 23.46
CA ALA A 615 -6.19 -1.11 24.51
C ALA A 615 -7.25 -2.09 23.96
N GLY A 616 -7.97 -1.70 22.91
CA GLY A 616 -8.98 -2.57 22.30
C GLY A 616 -8.39 -3.85 21.70
N LEU A 617 -7.21 -3.76 21.07
CA LEU A 617 -6.51 -4.92 20.52
C LEU A 617 -6.02 -5.88 21.60
N ARG A 618 -5.57 -5.37 22.75
CA ARG A 618 -5.21 -6.19 23.91
C ARG A 618 -6.40 -6.95 24.45
N ALA A 619 -7.53 -6.28 24.64
CA ALA A 619 -8.77 -6.92 25.06
C ALA A 619 -9.22 -8.01 24.07
N LEU A 620 -9.12 -7.76 22.76
CA LEU A 620 -9.41 -8.76 21.71
C LEU A 620 -8.45 -9.96 21.80
N ARG A 621 -7.16 -9.72 22.02
CA ARG A 621 -6.15 -10.77 22.18
C ARG A 621 -6.44 -11.63 23.41
N GLU A 622 -6.71 -11.00 24.56
CA GLU A 622 -7.04 -11.67 25.82
C GLU A 622 -8.34 -12.50 25.68
N ALA A 623 -9.38 -11.95 25.04
CA ALA A 623 -10.63 -12.65 24.78
C ALA A 623 -10.45 -13.87 23.84
N SER A 624 -9.58 -13.74 22.84
CA SER A 624 -9.26 -14.82 21.90
C SER A 624 -8.49 -15.97 22.55
N GLN A 625 -7.69 -15.68 23.58
CA GLN A 625 -6.99 -16.70 24.38
C GLN A 625 -7.96 -17.44 25.32
N ALA A 626 -8.92 -16.71 25.92
CA ALA A 626 -9.94 -17.29 26.79
C ALA A 626 -10.93 -18.21 26.04
N HIS A 627 -11.28 -17.91 24.78
CA HIS A 627 -12.20 -18.72 23.97
C HIS A 627 -11.62 -20.07 23.49
N GLN A 628 -10.33 -20.36 23.73
CA GLN A 628 -9.74 -21.67 23.41
C GLN A 628 -10.10 -22.78 24.43
N THR A 629 -10.81 -22.47 25.53
CA THR A 629 -11.17 -23.45 26.57
C THR A 629 -12.66 -23.85 26.66
N HIS A 630 -13.60 -23.16 26.00
CA HIS A 630 -15.01 -23.61 25.97
C HIS A 630 -15.73 -23.17 24.67
N GLN A 631 -16.40 -24.11 24.00
CA GLN A 631 -17.33 -23.84 22.87
C GLN A 631 -18.74 -24.35 23.18
N ALA A 632 -19.78 -23.53 22.91
CA ALA A 632 -20.91 -23.83 22.02
C ALA A 632 -22.07 -22.77 22.07
N HIS A 633 -22.48 -22.28 20.87
CA HIS A 633 -23.82 -21.94 20.29
C HIS A 633 -24.96 -21.25 21.11
N PRO A 634 -26.03 -20.67 20.50
CA PRO A 634 -26.33 -20.27 19.10
C PRO A 634 -26.82 -18.80 18.93
N THR A 635 -27.09 -18.40 17.68
CA THR A 635 -27.53 -17.07 17.22
C THR A 635 -29.05 -16.84 17.27
N GLY A 636 -29.47 -15.65 17.74
CA GLY A 636 -30.85 -15.15 17.65
C GLY A 636 -30.95 -13.90 16.78
N GLN A 637 -31.98 -13.82 15.91
CA GLN A 637 -32.29 -12.65 15.08
C GLN A 637 -33.08 -11.59 15.89
N PRO A 638 -32.88 -10.27 15.70
CA PRO A 638 -33.81 -9.28 16.22
C PRO A 638 -34.88 -8.85 15.20
N ALA A 639 -36.09 -8.63 15.73
CA ALA A 639 -37.26 -8.12 15.04
C ALA A 639 -37.19 -6.61 14.76
N ALA A 640 -37.84 -6.17 13.69
CA ALA A 640 -37.99 -4.76 13.33
C ALA A 640 -39.01 -4.04 14.22
N SER A 641 -38.67 -2.84 14.72
CA SER A 641 -39.61 -1.94 15.41
C SER A 641 -39.93 -0.72 14.55
N ASN A 642 -41.20 -0.29 14.61
CA ASN A 642 -41.79 0.79 13.82
C ASN A 642 -41.12 2.15 14.04
N GLY A 643 -40.76 2.83 12.95
CA GLY A 643 -40.14 4.15 12.95
C GLY A 643 -41.15 5.30 13.14
N ASP A 644 -40.76 6.26 13.97
CA ASP A 644 -41.39 7.58 14.14
C ASP A 644 -41.28 8.41 12.85
N ARG A 645 -42.39 9.06 12.44
CA ARG A 645 -42.63 9.56 11.08
C ARG A 645 -42.38 11.06 10.86
N SER A 646 -41.89 11.80 11.84
CA SER A 646 -41.40 13.17 11.57
C SER A 646 -39.89 13.11 11.35
N MET A 647 -39.41 13.39 10.13
CA MET A 647 -37.99 13.56 9.77
C MET A 647 -37.64 15.03 9.46
N THR A 648 -38.60 15.96 9.63
CA THR A 648 -38.51 17.32 9.08
C THR A 648 -37.96 18.37 10.04
N GLU A 649 -38.07 18.17 11.36
CA GLU A 649 -37.53 19.11 12.35
C GLU A 649 -36.12 18.71 12.82
N PRO A 650 -35.18 19.66 12.98
CA PRO A 650 -33.85 19.37 13.53
C PRO A 650 -33.89 18.80 14.95
N LEU A 651 -33.06 17.79 15.22
CA LEU A 651 -32.86 17.29 16.58
C LEU A 651 -31.92 18.22 17.33
N ARG A 652 -32.37 18.75 18.48
CA ARG A 652 -31.56 19.55 19.39
C ARG A 652 -31.75 19.05 20.82
N ALA A 653 -30.68 18.66 21.50
CA ALA A 653 -30.71 18.26 22.92
C ALA A 653 -29.34 18.50 23.57
N HIS A 654 -29.35 19.08 24.78
CA HIS A 654 -28.15 19.37 25.58
C HIS A 654 -26.97 20.04 24.82
N GLY A 655 -27.29 20.97 23.91
CA GLY A 655 -26.27 21.69 23.11
C GLY A 655 -25.77 20.93 21.87
N PHE A 656 -26.29 19.72 21.61
CA PHE A 656 -26.01 18.96 20.39
C PHE A 656 -27.14 19.14 19.37
N THR A 657 -26.77 19.13 18.10
CA THR A 657 -27.70 19.25 16.98
C THR A 657 -27.36 18.24 15.88
N ASN A 658 -28.33 17.90 15.03
CA ASN A 658 -28.08 17.21 13.76
C ASN A 658 -28.12 18.17 12.55
N GLU A 659 -28.10 19.48 12.77
CA GLU A 659 -28.08 20.47 11.68
C GLU A 659 -26.75 20.49 10.93
N PRO A 660 -26.75 20.87 9.64
CA PRO A 660 -25.51 21.12 8.92
C PRO A 660 -24.74 22.26 9.59
N LEU A 661 -23.50 21.98 9.97
CA LEU A 661 -22.55 22.95 10.49
C LEU A 661 -21.37 23.08 9.53
N GLU A 662 -20.79 24.26 9.46
CA GLU A 662 -19.45 24.46 8.94
C GLU A 662 -18.44 24.44 10.10
N TRP A 663 -17.15 24.47 9.78
CA TRP A 663 -16.08 24.52 10.77
C TRP A 663 -15.04 25.54 10.34
N LYS A 664 -14.64 26.43 11.25
CA LYS A 664 -13.67 27.51 11.00
C LYS A 664 -12.44 27.34 11.87
N ALA A 665 -11.27 27.45 11.25
CA ALA A 665 -10.00 27.38 11.98
C ALA A 665 -9.76 28.69 12.77
N TRP A 666 -9.15 28.59 13.95
CA TRP A 666 -8.76 29.77 14.74
C TRP A 666 -7.41 30.36 14.33
N LEU A 667 -6.60 29.60 13.59
CA LEU A 667 -5.31 29.99 13.03
C LEU A 667 -5.35 29.92 11.49
N ASP A 668 -4.38 30.55 10.85
CA ASP A 668 -4.33 30.66 9.39
C ASP A 668 -4.35 29.30 8.69
N VAL A 669 -5.23 29.18 7.70
CA VAL A 669 -5.31 28.02 6.80
C VAL A 669 -4.44 28.23 5.57
N VAL A 670 -4.05 27.15 4.88
CA VAL A 670 -3.32 27.26 3.62
C VAL A 670 -4.18 27.97 2.58
N ASP A 671 -3.66 29.08 2.05
CA ASP A 671 -4.21 29.78 0.89
C ASP A 671 -4.00 28.94 -0.37
N LEU A 672 -5.08 28.63 -1.09
CA LEU A 672 -5.03 27.75 -2.26
C LEU A 672 -4.25 28.38 -3.42
N ASP A 673 -4.24 29.71 -3.53
CA ASP A 673 -3.52 30.41 -4.59
C ASP A 673 -2.00 30.35 -4.37
N ARG A 674 -1.58 30.10 -3.13
CA ARG A 674 -0.18 29.99 -2.71
C ARG A 674 0.21 28.58 -2.29
N ALA A 675 -0.71 27.63 -2.38
CA ALA A 675 -0.49 26.26 -1.96
C ALA A 675 0.52 25.58 -2.87
N THR A 676 1.42 24.79 -2.28
CA THR A 676 2.34 23.96 -3.07
C THR A 676 1.57 22.87 -3.82
N PRO A 677 2.11 22.37 -4.95
CA PRO A 677 1.49 21.24 -5.67
C PRO A 677 1.26 20.01 -4.77
N GLY A 678 2.18 19.75 -3.83
CA GLY A 678 2.03 18.66 -2.87
C GLY A 678 0.85 18.84 -1.91
N GLN A 679 0.58 20.08 -1.47
CA GLN A 679 -0.58 20.38 -0.63
C GLN A 679 -1.89 20.23 -1.42
N ILE A 680 -1.93 20.72 -2.66
CA ILE A 680 -3.11 20.57 -3.52
C ILE A 680 -3.43 19.09 -3.77
N ALA A 681 -2.42 18.28 -4.11
CA ALA A 681 -2.59 16.85 -4.32
C ALA A 681 -3.18 16.15 -3.09
N VAL A 682 -2.66 16.45 -1.89
CA VAL A 682 -3.18 15.87 -0.65
C VAL A 682 -4.61 16.30 -0.35
N LEU A 683 -4.99 17.55 -0.64
CA LEU A 683 -6.37 18.00 -0.49
C LEU A 683 -7.29 17.19 -1.43
N GLU A 684 -6.91 17.00 -2.69
CA GLU A 684 -7.69 16.23 -3.67
C GLU A 684 -7.82 14.75 -3.27
N GLU A 685 -6.76 14.15 -2.74
CA GLU A 685 -6.75 12.77 -2.22
C GLU A 685 -7.59 12.61 -0.94
N SER A 686 -7.70 13.66 -0.12
CA SER A 686 -8.24 13.56 1.24
C SER A 686 -9.77 13.49 1.29
N HIS A 687 -10.46 14.42 0.64
CA HIS A 687 -11.93 14.51 0.66
C HIS A 687 -12.45 15.42 -0.47
N PRO A 688 -13.62 15.15 -1.07
CA PRO A 688 -14.16 15.97 -2.17
C PRO A 688 -14.36 17.46 -1.84
N LYS A 689 -14.60 17.78 -0.56
CA LYS A 689 -14.74 19.16 -0.05
C LYS A 689 -13.46 19.72 0.60
N ALA A 690 -12.32 19.05 0.48
CA ALA A 690 -11.10 19.44 1.20
C ALA A 690 -10.63 20.85 0.84
N LYS A 691 -10.71 21.24 -0.43
CA LYS A 691 -10.32 22.59 -0.88
C LYS A 691 -11.21 23.70 -0.33
N THR A 692 -12.45 23.41 0.04
CA THR A 692 -13.39 24.40 0.58
C THR A 692 -13.59 24.28 2.09
N SER A 693 -12.85 23.39 2.75
CA SER A 693 -12.99 23.12 4.18
C SER A 693 -11.76 23.66 4.91
N ASP A 694 -11.99 24.62 5.81
CA ASP A 694 -10.92 25.19 6.64
C ASP A 694 -10.18 24.10 7.42
N TYR A 695 -10.88 23.04 7.85
CA TYR A 695 -10.25 21.90 8.52
C TYR A 695 -9.15 21.25 7.67
N TYR A 696 -9.46 20.90 6.43
CA TYR A 696 -8.48 20.27 5.54
C TYR A 696 -7.39 21.25 5.11
N ARG A 697 -7.75 22.51 4.83
CA ARG A 697 -6.78 23.57 4.51
C ARG A 697 -5.87 23.93 5.69
N PHE A 698 -6.34 23.72 6.91
CA PHE A 698 -5.53 23.89 8.11
C PHE A 698 -4.56 22.72 8.27
N LEU A 699 -5.05 21.48 8.19
CA LEU A 699 -4.19 20.31 8.37
C LEU A 699 -3.16 20.11 7.25
N VAL A 700 -3.41 20.63 6.04
CA VAL A 700 -2.48 20.51 4.91
C VAL A 700 -1.23 21.40 5.04
N HIS A 701 -1.11 22.20 6.12
CA HIS A 701 0.22 22.71 6.52
C HIS A 701 1.23 21.57 6.68
N GLN A 702 0.77 20.36 7.02
CA GLN A 702 1.58 19.14 7.07
C GLN A 702 1.01 18.05 6.15
N PRO A 703 1.32 18.09 4.84
CA PRO A 703 0.66 17.28 3.82
C PRO A 703 0.85 15.76 4.01
N GLU A 704 2.03 15.30 4.42
CA GLU A 704 2.26 13.86 4.66
C GLU A 704 1.41 13.34 5.82
N ILE A 705 1.39 14.07 6.94
CA ILE A 705 0.60 13.72 8.13
C ILE A 705 -0.90 13.68 7.77
N LEU A 706 -1.39 14.67 7.02
CA LEU A 706 -2.78 14.69 6.55
C LEU A 706 -3.08 13.50 5.62
N ARG A 707 -2.19 13.17 4.68
CA ARG A 707 -2.41 12.03 3.75
C ARG A 707 -2.57 10.73 4.51
N GLN A 708 -1.68 10.43 5.45
CA GLN A 708 -1.72 9.19 6.23
C GLN A 708 -2.97 9.13 7.12
N ARG A 709 -3.32 10.25 7.78
CA ARG A 709 -4.56 10.35 8.56
C ARG A 709 -5.81 10.13 7.69
N SER A 710 -5.89 10.78 6.53
CA SER A 710 -7.02 10.63 5.60
C SER A 710 -7.15 9.19 5.10
N ALA A 711 -6.02 8.53 4.80
CA ALA A 711 -6.00 7.13 4.43
C ALA A 711 -6.54 6.22 5.55
N ALA A 712 -6.11 6.44 6.79
CA ALA A 712 -6.61 5.69 7.95
C ALA A 712 -8.11 5.92 8.18
N PHE A 713 -8.56 7.19 8.19
CA PHE A 713 -9.97 7.55 8.36
C PHE A 713 -10.86 6.91 7.28
N ASN A 714 -10.46 7.02 6.02
CA ASN A 714 -11.23 6.48 4.91
C ASN A 714 -11.28 4.94 4.93
N ALA A 715 -10.16 4.29 5.28
CA ALA A 715 -10.10 2.85 5.43
C ALA A 715 -10.97 2.34 6.59
N ILE A 716 -11.13 3.10 7.68
CA ILE A 716 -11.99 2.72 8.80
C ILE A 716 -13.47 2.97 8.47
N MET A 717 -13.83 4.16 8.00
CA MET A 717 -15.24 4.55 7.87
C MET A 717 -15.93 3.97 6.65
N TYR A 718 -15.20 3.65 5.58
CA TYR A 718 -15.77 3.19 4.31
C TYR A 718 -15.41 1.75 3.94
N ALA A 719 -14.63 1.02 4.77
CA ALA A 719 -14.31 -0.38 4.48
C ALA A 719 -15.57 -1.26 4.36
N PRO A 720 -15.66 -2.13 3.33
CA PRO A 720 -16.75 -3.09 3.20
C PRO A 720 -16.62 -4.25 4.20
N GLY A 721 -17.76 -4.81 4.61
CA GLY A 721 -17.84 -5.93 5.56
C GLY A 721 -17.50 -5.54 7.00
N GLY A 722 -17.71 -6.48 7.95
CA GLY A 722 -17.60 -6.22 9.38
C GLY A 722 -18.73 -5.34 9.90
N LEU A 723 -18.43 -4.40 10.80
CA LEU A 723 -19.46 -3.55 11.42
C LEU A 723 -20.12 -2.67 10.36
N SER A 724 -21.45 -2.58 10.38
CA SER A 724 -22.17 -1.82 9.34
C SER A 724 -21.78 -0.34 9.38
N ARG A 725 -21.87 0.34 8.22
CA ARG A 725 -21.56 1.77 8.16
C ARG A 725 -22.40 2.59 9.13
N ALA A 726 -23.70 2.27 9.24
CA ALA A 726 -24.57 2.95 10.19
C ALA A 726 -24.08 2.76 11.63
N GLU A 727 -23.70 1.55 12.03
CA GLU A 727 -23.19 1.30 13.39
C GLU A 727 -21.83 1.97 13.65
N ARG A 728 -20.98 2.11 12.64
CA ARG A 728 -19.77 2.94 12.73
C ARG A 728 -20.15 4.40 13.00
N GLU A 729 -21.12 4.96 12.26
CA GLU A 729 -21.61 6.33 12.51
C GLU A 729 -22.26 6.49 13.90
N LEU A 730 -22.96 5.47 14.40
CA LEU A 730 -23.51 5.48 15.76
C LEU A 730 -22.39 5.57 16.80
N ALA A 731 -21.38 4.71 16.71
CA ALA A 731 -20.22 4.74 17.61
C ALA A 731 -19.51 6.11 17.54
N SER A 732 -19.27 6.63 16.34
CA SER A 732 -18.69 7.97 16.13
C SER A 732 -19.51 9.09 16.79
N THR A 733 -20.84 9.01 16.72
CA THR A 733 -21.74 9.99 17.34
C THR A 733 -21.67 9.90 18.86
N VAL A 734 -21.65 8.69 19.43
CA VAL A 734 -21.50 8.46 20.88
C VAL A 734 -20.17 9.04 21.38
N VAL A 735 -19.05 8.72 20.72
CA VAL A 735 -17.72 9.23 21.09
C VAL A 735 -17.68 10.76 21.01
N SER A 736 -18.27 11.33 19.96
CA SER A 736 -18.33 12.79 19.79
C SER A 736 -19.18 13.47 20.86
N ARG A 737 -20.31 12.85 21.23
CA ARG A 737 -21.18 13.33 22.32
C ARG A 737 -20.49 13.29 23.68
N VAL A 738 -19.72 12.23 23.95
CA VAL A 738 -18.93 12.05 25.19
C VAL A 738 -17.80 13.07 25.27
N ASN A 739 -17.09 13.30 24.15
CA ASN A 739 -16.00 14.26 24.08
C ASN A 739 -16.46 15.72 24.01
N GLY A 740 -17.76 16.01 23.86
CA GLY A 740 -18.27 17.37 23.74
C GLY A 740 -18.19 17.97 22.33
N CYS A 741 -17.85 17.18 21.30
CA CYS A 741 -17.61 17.68 19.95
C CYS A 741 -18.91 17.79 19.13
N VAL A 742 -19.53 18.97 19.18
CA VAL A 742 -20.81 19.26 18.51
C VAL A 742 -20.73 19.07 16.99
N TYR A 743 -19.68 19.55 16.33
CA TYR A 743 -19.51 19.39 14.88
C TYR A 743 -19.52 17.91 14.45
N CYS A 744 -18.68 17.09 15.08
CA CYS A 744 -18.59 15.68 14.74
C CYS A 744 -19.91 14.95 15.08
N ALA A 745 -20.50 15.24 16.24
CA ALA A 745 -21.79 14.66 16.60
C ALA A 745 -22.88 14.97 15.56
N ALA A 746 -22.94 16.21 15.05
CA ALA A 746 -23.89 16.62 14.02
C ALA A 746 -23.66 15.89 12.69
N VAL A 747 -22.42 15.88 12.18
CA VAL A 747 -22.08 15.22 10.91
C VAL A 747 -22.39 13.72 10.96
N HIS A 748 -21.99 13.04 12.03
CA HIS A 748 -22.14 11.60 12.15
C HIS A 748 -23.57 11.17 12.49
N ALA A 749 -24.33 11.99 13.24
CA ALA A 749 -25.78 11.84 13.38
C ALA A 749 -26.48 11.88 12.02
N GLN A 750 -26.21 12.89 11.19
CA GLN A 750 -26.81 12.97 9.85
C GLN A 750 -26.45 11.76 8.97
N ARG A 751 -25.19 11.30 9.02
CA ARG A 751 -24.77 10.11 8.26
C ARG A 751 -25.47 8.85 8.76
N PHE A 752 -25.62 8.68 10.06
CA PHE A 752 -26.43 7.60 10.61
C PHE A 752 -27.86 7.65 10.08
N GLU A 753 -28.54 8.79 10.18
CA GLU A 753 -29.91 8.97 9.73
C GLU A 753 -30.08 8.68 8.23
N GLN A 754 -29.12 9.12 7.42
CA GLN A 754 -29.10 8.87 5.98
C GLN A 754 -28.95 7.38 5.64
N LEU A 755 -28.18 6.62 6.43
CA LEU A 755 -27.90 5.20 6.19
C LEU A 755 -28.98 4.29 6.80
N ALA A 756 -29.34 4.52 8.06
CA ALA A 756 -30.28 3.71 8.84
C ALA A 756 -31.75 4.10 8.62
N LYS A 757 -32.00 5.26 8.01
CA LYS A 757 -33.34 5.81 7.76
C LYS A 757 -34.19 5.96 9.04
N ARG A 758 -33.53 6.23 10.17
CA ARG A 758 -34.12 6.46 11.50
C ARG A 758 -33.21 7.36 12.34
N ARG A 759 -33.76 7.98 13.39
CA ARG A 759 -33.06 8.97 14.23
C ARG A 759 -33.33 8.87 15.73
N ASP A 760 -34.12 7.89 16.15
CA ASP A 760 -34.51 7.67 17.54
C ASP A 760 -33.33 7.27 18.44
N VAL A 761 -32.41 6.43 17.97
CA VAL A 761 -31.18 6.14 18.71
C VAL A 761 -30.28 7.38 18.84
N ILE A 762 -30.19 8.22 17.79
CA ILE A 762 -29.42 9.47 17.83
C ILE A 762 -30.01 10.45 18.84
N ARG A 763 -31.35 10.55 18.90
CA ARG A 763 -32.04 11.32 19.95
C ARG A 763 -31.64 10.83 21.34
N GLN A 764 -31.66 9.53 21.59
CA GLN A 764 -31.22 8.97 22.87
C GLN A 764 -29.75 9.28 23.16
N VAL A 765 -28.86 9.21 22.16
CA VAL A 765 -27.44 9.57 22.31
C VAL A 765 -27.29 11.04 22.72
N PHE A 766 -28.02 11.97 22.10
CA PHE A 766 -27.92 13.39 22.44
C PHE A 766 -28.46 13.70 23.85
N GLU A 767 -29.57 13.06 24.24
CA GLU A 767 -30.14 13.13 25.59
C GLU A 767 -29.15 12.60 26.64
N ASP A 768 -28.84 11.31 26.58
CA ASP A 768 -27.89 10.65 27.47
C ASP A 768 -27.23 9.45 26.77
N PRO A 769 -25.94 9.54 26.39
CA PRO A 769 -25.25 8.45 25.69
C PRO A 769 -25.14 7.17 26.54
N HIS A 770 -25.19 7.25 27.88
CA HIS A 770 -25.05 6.07 28.75
C HIS A 770 -26.28 5.16 28.73
N THR A 771 -27.45 5.70 28.43
CA THR A 771 -28.71 4.95 28.33
C THR A 771 -29.15 4.72 26.87
N ALA A 772 -28.39 5.23 25.90
CA ALA A 772 -28.73 5.19 24.49
C ALA A 772 -28.63 3.79 23.86
N GLY A 773 -29.59 3.48 23.00
CA GLY A 773 -29.67 2.25 22.21
C GLY A 773 -31.08 1.65 22.22
N THR A 774 -31.68 1.53 21.05
CA THR A 774 -33.06 1.03 20.90
C THR A 774 -33.15 -0.49 21.01
N ASN A 775 -32.01 -1.18 20.84
CA ASN A 775 -31.88 -2.63 21.03
C ASN A 775 -30.61 -2.97 21.81
N ALA A 776 -30.45 -4.25 22.18
CA ALA A 776 -29.32 -4.71 22.98
C ALA A 776 -27.96 -4.48 22.29
N ARG A 777 -27.93 -4.58 20.96
CA ARG A 777 -26.73 -4.40 20.14
C ARG A 777 -26.28 -2.94 20.11
N GLU A 778 -27.19 -2.01 19.88
CA GLU A 778 -26.92 -0.58 19.93
C GLU A 778 -26.47 -0.13 21.33
N ARG A 779 -27.10 -0.65 22.40
CA ARG A 779 -26.69 -0.36 23.79
C ARG A 779 -25.29 -0.88 24.09
N ALA A 780 -24.95 -2.08 23.62
CA ALA A 780 -23.61 -2.64 23.79
C ALA A 780 -22.56 -1.81 23.03
N ILE A 781 -22.84 -1.40 21.78
CA ILE A 781 -21.99 -0.52 20.97
C ILE A 781 -21.76 0.82 21.69
N ALA A 782 -22.84 1.46 22.18
CA ALA A 782 -22.76 2.76 22.87
C ALA A 782 -21.92 2.65 24.14
N ARG A 783 -22.21 1.65 24.99
CA ARG A 783 -21.48 1.42 26.25
C ARG A 783 -19.99 1.18 26.02
N PHE A 784 -19.63 0.27 25.10
CA PHE A 784 -18.23 0.01 24.80
C PHE A 784 -17.52 1.24 24.22
N SER A 785 -18.22 2.02 23.38
CA SER A 785 -17.67 3.27 22.84
C SER A 785 -17.35 4.28 23.94
N ILE A 786 -18.19 4.38 24.96
CA ILE A 786 -17.96 5.21 26.15
C ILE A 786 -16.78 4.68 26.96
N ASP A 787 -16.77 3.39 27.28
CA ASP A 787 -15.73 2.75 28.09
C ASP A 787 -14.34 2.92 27.47
N LEU A 788 -14.20 2.63 26.18
CA LEU A 788 -12.94 2.81 25.46
C LEU A 788 -12.57 4.30 25.28
N THR A 789 -13.55 5.21 25.30
CA THR A 789 -13.28 6.66 25.23
C THR A 789 -12.76 7.20 26.57
N LEU A 790 -13.42 6.86 27.68
CA LEU A 790 -13.14 7.45 29.00
C LEU A 790 -12.06 6.68 29.77
N ARG A 791 -12.00 5.35 29.61
CA ARG A 791 -11.21 4.44 30.45
C ARG A 791 -10.38 3.45 29.63
N PRO A 792 -9.65 3.86 28.56
CA PRO A 792 -8.97 2.90 27.69
C PRO A 792 -7.98 2.01 28.43
N GLY A 793 -7.31 2.50 29.48
CA GLY A 793 -6.41 1.71 30.31
C GLY A 793 -7.07 0.59 31.12
N ASP A 794 -8.40 0.64 31.29
CA ASP A 794 -9.19 -0.33 32.06
C ASP A 794 -9.90 -1.37 31.19
N VAL A 795 -9.93 -1.18 29.87
CA VAL A 795 -10.62 -2.10 28.96
C VAL A 795 -9.90 -3.45 28.94
N ARG A 796 -10.63 -4.53 29.21
CA ARG A 796 -10.16 -5.93 29.24
C ARG A 796 -11.06 -6.82 28.39
N ALA A 797 -10.69 -8.10 28.28
CA ALA A 797 -11.48 -9.09 27.57
C ALA A 797 -12.95 -9.17 28.03
N GLU A 798 -13.21 -8.97 29.33
CA GLU A 798 -14.55 -9.04 29.92
C GLU A 798 -15.48 -7.95 29.39
N ASP A 799 -14.93 -6.78 29.05
CA ASP A 799 -15.70 -5.66 28.48
C ASP A 799 -16.20 -5.96 27.06
N LEU A 800 -15.66 -6.99 26.39
CA LEU A 800 -16.11 -7.44 25.07
C LEU A 800 -17.31 -8.41 25.15
N GLN A 801 -17.56 -9.03 26.31
CA GLN A 801 -18.62 -10.02 26.47
C GLN A 801 -20.03 -9.47 26.17
N PRO A 802 -20.41 -8.24 26.58
CA PRO A 802 -21.71 -7.68 26.21
C PRO A 802 -21.88 -7.48 24.70
N LEU A 803 -20.81 -7.16 23.97
CA LEU A 803 -20.84 -7.04 22.50
C LEU A 803 -21.07 -8.41 21.85
N GLN A 804 -20.35 -9.43 22.30
CA GLN A 804 -20.48 -10.80 21.82
C GLN A 804 -21.86 -11.38 22.14
N ALA A 805 -22.38 -11.14 23.34
CA ALA A 805 -23.73 -11.54 23.75
C ALA A 805 -24.82 -10.84 22.92
N ALA A 806 -24.55 -9.61 22.44
CA ALA A 806 -25.41 -8.90 21.50
C ALA A 806 -25.19 -9.30 20.03
N GLY A 807 -24.37 -10.33 19.78
CA GLY A 807 -24.15 -10.93 18.47
C GLY A 807 -23.09 -10.24 17.60
N LEU A 808 -22.21 -9.40 18.16
CA LEU A 808 -21.06 -8.88 17.40
C LEU A 808 -19.98 -9.96 17.27
N THR A 809 -19.50 -10.13 16.05
CA THR A 809 -18.31 -10.92 15.73
C THR A 809 -17.03 -10.16 16.05
N ASP A 810 -15.91 -10.86 16.23
CA ASP A 810 -14.63 -10.21 16.52
C ASP A 810 -14.21 -9.19 15.44
N ALA A 811 -14.58 -9.42 14.17
CA ALA A 811 -14.33 -8.47 13.08
C ALA A 811 -15.17 -7.19 13.20
N GLU A 812 -16.42 -7.31 13.67
CA GLU A 812 -17.27 -6.15 13.98
C GLU A 812 -16.77 -5.41 15.22
N ILE A 813 -16.27 -6.13 16.23
CA ILE A 813 -15.65 -5.54 17.43
C ILE A 813 -14.36 -4.80 17.06
N LEU A 814 -13.52 -5.37 16.19
CA LEU A 814 -12.34 -4.68 15.66
C LEU A 814 -12.72 -3.39 14.93
N ASP A 815 -13.72 -3.44 14.06
CA ASP A 815 -14.21 -2.24 13.35
C ASP A 815 -14.78 -1.19 14.31
N LEU A 816 -15.45 -1.63 15.39
CA LEU A 816 -15.92 -0.75 16.47
C LEU A 816 -14.76 -0.09 17.20
N ILE A 817 -13.72 -0.84 17.58
CA ILE A 817 -12.50 -0.32 18.20
C ILE A 817 -11.85 0.73 17.29
N HIS A 818 -11.73 0.44 16.00
CA HIS A 818 -11.18 1.39 15.03
C HIS A 818 -12.02 2.66 14.92
N ALA A 819 -13.35 2.54 14.83
CA ALA A 819 -14.25 3.69 14.79
C ALA A 819 -14.12 4.55 16.06
N VAL A 820 -14.14 3.94 17.24
CA VAL A 820 -13.99 4.67 18.51
C VAL A 820 -12.64 5.37 18.60
N ALA A 821 -11.56 4.67 18.26
CA ALA A 821 -10.22 5.23 18.30
C ALA A 821 -10.05 6.40 17.32
N ILE A 822 -10.51 6.28 16.06
CA ILE A 822 -10.30 7.35 15.06
C ILE A 822 -11.10 8.61 15.41
N PHE A 823 -12.23 8.48 16.10
CA PHE A 823 -12.96 9.64 16.62
C PHE A 823 -12.33 10.27 17.85
N ALA A 824 -11.57 9.51 18.64
CA ALA A 824 -10.71 10.11 19.66
C ALA A 824 -9.62 11.00 19.06
N TRP A 825 -9.14 10.71 17.84
CA TRP A 825 -8.25 11.60 17.07
C TRP A 825 -9.04 12.77 16.48
N ALA A 826 -10.11 12.50 15.73
CA ALA A 826 -10.88 13.54 15.04
C ALA A 826 -11.45 14.59 16.00
N ASN A 827 -12.08 14.19 17.10
CA ASN A 827 -12.70 15.13 18.04
C ASN A 827 -11.68 16.09 18.66
N ARG A 828 -10.49 15.60 19.00
CA ARG A 828 -9.41 16.44 19.57
C ARG A 828 -9.00 17.53 18.61
N LEU A 829 -8.84 17.22 17.32
CA LEU A 829 -8.53 18.24 16.32
C LEU A 829 -9.69 19.22 16.12
N MET A 830 -10.91 18.70 16.00
CA MET A 830 -12.08 19.54 15.72
C MET A 830 -12.46 20.48 16.87
N LEU A 831 -12.19 20.08 18.12
CA LEU A 831 -12.45 20.90 19.31
C LEU A 831 -11.38 21.97 19.54
N ASN A 832 -10.12 21.69 19.19
CA ASN A 832 -8.99 22.48 19.69
C ASN A 832 -8.33 23.34 18.60
N LEU A 833 -8.72 23.19 17.34
CA LEU A 833 -8.13 23.93 16.21
C LEU A 833 -9.06 24.99 15.62
N GLY A 834 -10.30 25.06 16.11
CA GLY A 834 -11.37 25.83 15.50
C GLY A 834 -12.72 25.53 16.13
N GLU A 835 -13.78 26.05 15.52
CA GLU A 835 -15.13 25.97 16.06
C GLU A 835 -16.18 25.61 15.00
N PRO A 836 -17.28 24.93 15.38
CA PRO A 836 -18.45 24.82 14.52
C PRO A 836 -19.11 26.20 14.34
N VAL A 837 -19.54 26.50 13.12
CA VAL A 837 -20.35 27.70 12.82
C VAL A 837 -21.60 27.30 12.04
N PHE A 838 -22.70 28.01 12.28
CA PHE A 838 -23.89 27.83 11.45
C PHE A 838 -23.67 28.51 10.08
N PRO A 839 -24.20 27.94 8.98
CA PRO A 839 -24.03 28.52 7.65
C PRO A 839 -24.48 29.98 7.52
N ASP A 840 -25.49 30.40 8.28
CA ASP A 840 -26.03 31.77 8.25
C ASP A 840 -25.18 32.77 9.08
N GLU A 841 -24.32 32.29 9.97
CA GLU A 841 -23.37 33.10 10.75
C GLU A 841 -21.99 33.17 10.07
N ALA A 842 -21.76 32.39 9.00
CA ALA A 842 -20.49 32.28 8.29
C ALA A 842 -20.32 33.25 7.10
N ALA A 843 -21.33 34.09 6.84
CA ALA A 843 -21.40 35.05 5.73
C ALA A 843 -20.74 36.40 6.03
#